data_AF-A0AAD3D8Y6-F1
#
_entry.id   AF-A0AAD3D8Y6-F1
#
_cell.length_a   1.000
_cell.length_b   1.000
_cell.length_c   1.000
_cell.angle_alpha   90.00
_cell.angle_beta   90.00
_cell.angle_gamma   90.00
#
_symmetry.space_group_name_H-M   'P 1'
#
loop_
_entity.id
_entity.type
_entity.pdbx_description
1 polymer ?
#
loop_
_entity_poly.entity_id
_entity_poly.type
_entity_poly.pdbx_seq_one_letter_code
_entity_poly.pdbx_strand_id
1 'polypeptide(L)'
;MKFEFATVTLALSASIVQANFGHHSKPAFLSQSDKNGSETEKYQNPVLFRGGSTLLTRDDEEDDSKIFSLSSNMTAQAAEEELYVKKRDGSMEILDEAKIISRLEKLSTDLNKKYLDINSIAESVVRGAYQNMTSEEIDILASETAASKSTQHPDYARLAARICVSLNHKITPNTFTEGVELLFNGGDGFISPKIAQLVRRRGKEIDDHIVHERDMSFTYFGFKTLERSYLLKTEKGKIIERPQYMLMRVALGIHCCTKDEYISKEQEDENLKAAFETYEMMSQGYFTHASPTLFHSGTIHPQLSSCFLVQMSEDSINGIYDTLKRCAVISKSAGGIGLCVHNIRASGTYIKGTRGVSNGLVPMLRVYDVTSRYVDQGGGKRPGAFAIYLEPWHSDIFDVLNLRKNHGKEEQRARDLFYGLWIPDLFMQRVKEDGMWSLMCPDQCRGLAKCYGKDFNELYEKYESEGKYSRQVRARELWSAILDAQIETGTPYLLYKDAANKKSNQKNLGTIQCSNLCTEIIQYTDEEEVAVCNLASICLPKYVVSERGPYGSTNPDAGKAYFDHEALHEATKIVTRNLNKIIDVNKYPLPGAEKSNMRHRPIGLGVSGLADAFLRLGLPFTSEKAKQLNEAIFETIYHAALEASNELAEEEGAYETFDGSPASEGQLQFDLWGLEDKDTPSNRDAVSLDIIKQKYSSDVTGKGYNWSDLKSRIQRKGLRNSLLVAPMPTASTSQVLGVNECFEPFVSNLYLRRVKAGEFIMANPHLLQDLTDRGLWNPAVRNQLMRDSGSVAKIDCIPQRLKELYKTVWELKMKDIIDMAADRGKFIDQSQSLNLFVADPKPDRLTSMHFYAWQKGLKTGMYYLRTKPAVNAIQYTVEKGEDPTSQTFASQIPSNEDDVCLSCSA
;
A
#
# COMPACT_ATOMS: atom_id res chain seq x y z
N MET A 1 -72.70 3.18 -12.49
CA MET A 1 -72.89 3.41 -13.94
C MET A 1 -71.49 3.60 -14.53
N LYS A 2 -71.07 2.79 -15.50
CA LYS A 2 -71.20 2.98 -16.97
C LYS A 2 -70.40 4.20 -17.48
N PHE A 3 -69.56 4.12 -18.52
CA PHE A 3 -69.06 3.00 -19.37
C PHE A 3 -67.89 3.55 -20.24
N GLU A 4 -66.89 2.73 -20.63
CA GLU A 4 -66.04 2.75 -21.89
C GLU A 4 -65.45 4.10 -22.45
N PHE A 5 -64.38 4.21 -23.26
CA PHE A 5 -63.21 3.43 -23.76
C PHE A 5 -62.15 4.52 -24.20
N ALA A 6 -60.96 4.34 -24.81
CA ALA A 6 -60.16 3.28 -25.48
C ALA A 6 -58.65 3.58 -25.20
N THR A 7 -57.68 2.67 -25.05
CA THR A 7 -57.05 1.66 -25.95
C THR A 7 -55.85 2.15 -26.78
N VAL A 8 -54.81 1.30 -26.79
CA VAL A 8 -53.52 1.27 -27.56
C VAL A 8 -52.29 1.73 -26.76
N THR A 9 -51.29 0.90 -26.38
CA THR A 9 -51.23 -0.56 -26.05
C THR A 9 -50.13 -0.75 -24.95
N LEU A 10 -49.21 -1.73 -24.79
CA LEU A 10 -48.76 -2.98 -25.45
C LEU A 10 -48.05 -3.92 -24.40
N ALA A 11 -47.15 -4.81 -24.85
CA ALA A 11 -46.35 -5.81 -24.13
C ALA A 11 -45.26 -5.22 -23.18
N LEU A 12 -44.92 -5.71 -21.97
CA LEU A 12 -45.22 -6.92 -21.16
C LEU A 12 -44.77 -8.30 -21.74
N SER A 13 -44.32 -9.32 -20.99
CA SER A 13 -43.54 -9.49 -19.73
C SER A 13 -43.54 -10.99 -19.35
N ALA A 14 -42.63 -11.46 -18.48
CA ALA A 14 -42.77 -12.71 -17.68
C ALA A 14 -42.81 -14.06 -18.47
N SER A 15 -42.79 -15.27 -17.87
CA SER A 15 -42.06 -15.80 -16.70
C SER A 15 -42.18 -17.34 -16.63
N ILE A 16 -41.16 -18.01 -16.06
CA ILE A 16 -41.21 -19.32 -15.36
C ILE A 16 -41.57 -20.58 -16.18
N VAL A 17 -40.96 -21.72 -15.81
CA VAL A 17 -41.12 -23.04 -16.43
C VAL A 17 -41.62 -24.06 -15.40
N GLN A 18 -42.51 -24.95 -15.81
CA GLN A 18 -42.75 -26.25 -15.14
C GLN A 18 -42.88 -27.37 -16.20
N ALA A 19 -42.56 -28.60 -15.81
CA ALA A 19 -42.19 -29.67 -16.75
C ALA A 19 -43.25 -30.78 -16.90
N ASN A 20 -43.13 -31.60 -17.96
CA ASN A 20 -43.37 -33.05 -17.90
C ASN A 20 -42.87 -33.82 -19.16
N PHE A 21 -42.85 -35.15 -19.01
CA PHE A 21 -42.53 -36.27 -19.94
C PHE A 21 -42.90 -36.10 -21.44
N GLY A 22 -42.33 -36.83 -22.40
CA GLY A 22 -41.31 -37.91 -22.36
C GLY A 22 -41.32 -38.79 -23.64
N HIS A 23 -40.42 -39.80 -23.73
CA HIS A 23 -40.12 -40.65 -24.92
C HIS A 23 -39.51 -39.87 -26.11
N HIS A 24 -38.61 -40.38 -26.99
CA HIS A 24 -38.09 -41.72 -27.35
C HIS A 24 -36.57 -41.61 -27.70
N SER A 25 -35.72 -42.62 -27.90
CA SER A 25 -35.73 -44.11 -27.74
C SER A 25 -34.27 -44.65 -27.62
N LYS A 26 -33.95 -45.81 -28.23
CA LYS A 26 -32.68 -46.58 -28.37
C LYS A 26 -32.87 -47.60 -29.51
N PRO A 27 -31.87 -48.39 -30.00
CA PRO A 27 -30.43 -48.50 -29.66
C PRO A 27 -29.52 -48.00 -30.85
N ALA A 28 -28.53 -48.64 -31.51
CA ALA A 28 -27.90 -49.99 -31.46
C ALA A 28 -26.51 -50.14 -32.17
N PHE A 29 -25.60 -50.87 -31.50
CA PHE A 29 -24.67 -51.93 -31.99
C PHE A 29 -23.45 -51.70 -32.94
N LEU A 30 -22.43 -52.58 -32.70
CA LEU A 30 -21.24 -52.97 -33.50
C LEU A 30 -20.07 -51.96 -33.66
N SER A 31 -18.80 -52.35 -33.87
CA SER A 31 -17.93 -53.38 -33.22
C SER A 31 -16.50 -53.40 -33.84
N GLN A 32 -15.45 -53.49 -33.00
CA GLN A 32 -14.07 -53.94 -33.39
C GLN A 32 -13.36 -53.12 -34.51
N SER A 33 -12.09 -53.34 -34.91
CA SER A 33 -10.85 -53.54 -34.13
C SER A 33 -9.60 -53.30 -35.02
N ASP A 34 -8.50 -52.81 -34.43
CA ASP A 34 -7.10 -52.92 -34.87
C ASP A 34 -6.55 -52.32 -36.21
N LYS A 35 -5.60 -51.37 -36.02
CA LYS A 35 -4.23 -51.27 -36.63
C LYS A 35 -3.99 -51.05 -38.15
N ASN A 36 -3.28 -49.94 -38.40
CA ASN A 36 -2.12 -49.75 -39.31
C ASN A 36 -2.23 -50.03 -40.83
N GLY A 37 -2.00 -49.00 -41.66
CA GLY A 37 -1.71 -49.15 -43.10
C GLY A 37 -1.52 -47.82 -43.85
N SER A 38 -0.33 -47.64 -44.42
CA SER A 38 0.23 -46.51 -45.20
C SER A 38 -0.54 -45.97 -46.42
N GLU A 39 -0.35 -44.66 -46.69
CA GLU A 39 -0.34 -43.99 -48.04
C GLU A 39 -1.68 -43.92 -48.84
N THR A 40 -1.92 -43.01 -49.80
CA THR A 40 -1.14 -41.97 -50.54
C THR A 40 -1.96 -40.67 -50.76
N GLU A 41 -1.28 -39.50 -50.89
CA GLU A 41 -1.67 -38.23 -51.60
C GLU A 41 -3.11 -37.62 -51.44
N LYS A 42 -3.34 -36.29 -51.38
CA LYS A 42 -2.98 -35.26 -52.38
C LYS A 42 -3.03 -33.79 -51.89
N TYR A 43 -2.09 -33.01 -52.45
CA TYR A 43 -2.13 -31.58 -52.83
C TYR A 43 -1.97 -30.40 -51.84
N GLN A 44 -1.07 -29.52 -52.29
CA GLN A 44 -0.87 -28.08 -52.09
C GLN A 44 0.03 -27.57 -50.94
N ASN A 45 0.88 -26.60 -51.32
CA ASN A 45 2.25 -26.36 -50.82
C ASN A 45 2.43 -24.95 -50.20
N PRO A 46 3.55 -24.68 -49.49
CA PRO A 46 3.84 -23.40 -48.84
C PRO A 46 4.95 -22.57 -49.52
N VAL A 47 5.23 -21.38 -48.97
CA VAL A 47 6.37 -20.48 -49.26
C VAL A 47 6.68 -19.66 -47.98
N LEU A 48 7.91 -19.32 -47.58
CA LEU A 48 9.22 -20.01 -47.58
C LEU A 48 10.20 -19.16 -46.72
N PHE A 49 11.21 -19.76 -46.10
CA PHE A 49 12.37 -19.07 -45.52
C PHE A 49 13.63 -19.88 -45.80
N ARG A 50 14.66 -19.27 -46.40
CA ARG A 50 16.03 -19.83 -46.55
C ARG A 50 17.06 -18.73 -46.71
N GLY A 51 18.25 -18.97 -46.16
CA GLY A 51 19.50 -18.38 -46.64
C GLY A 51 20.39 -19.47 -47.27
N GLY A 52 21.40 -19.08 -48.04
CA GLY A 52 22.37 -20.00 -48.64
C GLY A 52 23.17 -19.36 -49.77
N SER A 53 24.49 -19.52 -49.74
CA SER A 53 25.45 -18.96 -50.69
C SER A 53 25.98 -20.01 -51.67
N THR A 54 26.35 -19.63 -52.91
CA THR A 54 27.60 -20.08 -53.58
C THR A 54 27.94 -19.30 -54.86
N LEU A 55 29.20 -19.47 -55.31
CA LEU A 55 29.94 -18.80 -56.38
C LEU A 55 29.53 -19.16 -57.82
N LEU A 56 29.93 -18.31 -58.79
CA LEU A 56 30.44 -18.57 -60.18
C LEU A 56 30.68 -17.18 -60.83
N THR A 57 31.87 -16.56 -60.90
CA THR A 57 33.10 -16.78 -61.73
C THR A 57 33.07 -16.22 -63.16
N ARG A 58 34.13 -15.44 -63.51
CA ARG A 58 34.60 -15.00 -64.85
C ARG A 58 33.78 -13.91 -65.57
N ASP A 59 34.37 -12.98 -66.34
CA ASP A 59 35.76 -12.47 -66.50
C ASP A 59 35.66 -11.02 -67.03
N ASP A 60 36.67 -10.17 -66.78
CA ASP A 60 37.28 -9.19 -67.73
C ASP A 60 38.30 -8.30 -66.96
N GLU A 61 39.31 -7.77 -67.65
CA GLU A 61 40.52 -7.12 -67.08
C GLU A 61 40.60 -5.59 -67.38
N GLU A 62 41.76 -4.97 -67.08
CA GLU A 62 42.14 -3.55 -67.30
C GLU A 62 41.49 -2.49 -66.37
N ASP A 63 42.20 -1.46 -65.86
CA ASP A 63 43.65 -1.16 -65.80
C ASP A 63 43.98 -0.38 -64.51
N ASP A 64 45.21 -0.53 -63.99
CA ASP A 64 45.65 -0.02 -62.67
C ASP A 64 46.70 1.11 -62.80
N SER A 65 46.30 2.28 -63.31
CA SER A 65 47.26 3.36 -63.61
C SER A 65 46.76 4.82 -63.47
N LYS A 66 46.47 5.30 -62.23
CA LYS A 66 46.75 6.70 -61.82
C LYS A 66 46.65 7.01 -60.32
N ILE A 67 47.79 6.91 -59.64
CA ILE A 67 48.08 7.66 -58.42
C ILE A 67 48.44 9.12 -58.83
N PHE A 68 48.29 10.08 -57.91
CA PHE A 68 48.69 11.50 -58.02
C PHE A 68 47.93 12.40 -59.02
N SER A 69 46.78 12.93 -58.57
CA SER A 69 46.52 14.38 -58.54
C SER A 69 45.26 14.72 -57.71
N LEU A 70 45.06 16.01 -57.40
CA LEU A 70 43.84 16.58 -56.78
C LEU A 70 43.55 16.26 -55.29
N SER A 71 44.58 16.11 -54.46
CA SER A 71 44.44 16.29 -53.01
C SER A 71 44.47 17.77 -52.60
N SER A 72 43.50 18.56 -53.07
CA SER A 72 43.33 19.98 -52.72
C SER A 72 41.91 20.49 -53.02
N ASN A 73 41.33 21.26 -52.10
CA ASN A 73 40.02 21.94 -52.18
C ASN A 73 38.75 21.09 -51.97
N MET A 74 38.63 20.43 -50.82
CA MET A 74 37.33 20.22 -50.15
C MET A 74 37.39 20.53 -48.65
N THR A 75 37.83 21.75 -48.31
CA THR A 75 37.44 22.42 -47.05
C THR A 75 36.17 23.23 -47.31
N ALA A 76 35.03 22.56 -47.28
CA ALA A 76 33.70 23.16 -47.29
C ALA A 76 32.90 22.52 -46.15
N GLN A 77 32.12 23.33 -45.44
CA GLN A 77 31.49 22.94 -44.18
C GLN A 77 30.61 21.69 -44.33
N ALA A 78 30.76 20.73 -43.41
CA ALA A 78 29.60 19.96 -43.00
C ALA A 78 28.63 20.96 -42.37
N ALA A 79 27.46 21.14 -42.97
CA ALA A 79 26.40 21.91 -42.33
C ALA A 79 25.91 21.12 -41.12
N GLU A 80 25.94 21.73 -39.94
CA GLU A 80 25.16 21.22 -38.81
C GLU A 80 23.69 21.31 -39.22
N GLU A 81 22.99 20.18 -39.28
CA GLU A 81 21.55 20.19 -39.58
C GLU A 81 20.84 20.90 -38.42
N GLU A 82 20.33 22.11 -38.69
CA GLU A 82 19.51 22.86 -37.73
C GLU A 82 18.34 21.99 -37.26
N LEU A 83 18.37 21.60 -35.98
CA LEU A 83 17.27 20.86 -35.37
C LEU A 83 16.13 21.82 -35.05
N TYR A 84 14.93 21.50 -35.53
CA TYR A 84 13.71 22.26 -35.30
C TYR A 84 12.83 21.56 -34.26
N VAL A 85 12.41 22.34 -33.26
CA VAL A 85 11.54 21.95 -32.15
C VAL A 85 10.10 22.34 -32.46
N LYS A 86 9.18 21.38 -32.32
CA LYS A 86 7.74 21.65 -32.45
C LYS A 86 7.16 22.19 -31.15
N LYS A 87 6.60 23.39 -31.19
CA LYS A 87 5.87 24.01 -30.07
C LYS A 87 4.43 23.47 -29.98
N ARG A 88 3.78 23.77 -28.85
CA ARG A 88 2.41 23.33 -28.53
C ARG A 88 1.30 24.01 -29.31
N ASP A 89 1.55 25.22 -29.82
CA ASP A 89 0.69 25.89 -30.79
C ASP A 89 0.86 25.33 -32.22
N GLY A 90 1.79 24.37 -32.40
CA GLY A 90 2.13 23.78 -33.68
C GLY A 90 3.22 24.51 -34.46
N SER A 91 3.73 25.64 -33.98
CA SER A 91 4.84 26.37 -34.60
C SER A 91 6.16 25.60 -34.49
N MET A 92 7.10 25.90 -35.39
CA MET A 92 8.46 25.35 -35.38
C MET A 92 9.45 26.45 -35.00
N GLU A 93 10.39 26.15 -34.11
CA GLU A 93 11.52 27.04 -33.76
C GLU A 93 12.82 26.23 -33.77
N ILE A 94 13.94 26.84 -34.12
CA ILE A 94 15.27 26.20 -34.00
C ILE A 94 15.54 25.81 -32.53
N LEU A 95 16.20 24.68 -32.32
CA LEU A 95 16.66 24.18 -31.03
C LEU A 95 17.69 25.14 -30.43
N ASP A 96 17.30 25.80 -29.34
CA ASP A 96 18.06 26.86 -28.69
C ASP A 96 18.48 26.41 -27.29
N GLU A 97 19.77 26.07 -27.14
CA GLU A 97 20.34 25.61 -25.88
C GLU A 97 20.26 26.68 -24.77
N ALA A 98 20.42 27.96 -25.12
CA ALA A 98 20.32 29.05 -24.16
C ALA A 98 18.90 29.19 -23.58
N LYS A 99 17.85 28.89 -24.38
CA LYS A 99 16.47 28.78 -23.88
C LYS A 99 16.28 27.55 -22.96
N ILE A 100 16.97 26.43 -23.20
CA ILE A 100 16.96 25.27 -22.30
C ILE A 100 17.64 25.61 -20.98
N ILE A 101 18.86 26.16 -21.02
CA ILE A 101 19.61 26.62 -19.83
C ILE A 101 18.77 27.61 -19.03
N SER A 102 18.28 28.70 -19.66
CA SER A 102 17.48 29.72 -18.98
C SER A 102 16.17 29.17 -18.36
N ARG A 103 15.62 28.08 -18.91
CA ARG A 103 14.47 27.37 -18.33
C ARG A 103 14.86 26.54 -17.10
N LEU A 104 15.95 25.80 -17.17
CA LEU A 104 16.47 25.00 -16.06
C LEU A 104 16.93 25.90 -14.90
N GLU A 105 17.59 27.02 -15.19
CA GLU A 105 17.99 28.01 -14.20
C GLU A 105 16.82 28.53 -13.36
N LYS A 106 15.70 28.89 -13.99
CA LYS A 106 14.48 29.38 -13.31
C LYS A 106 13.90 28.33 -12.36
N LEU A 107 13.93 27.05 -12.75
CA LEU A 107 13.48 25.93 -11.91
C LEU A 107 14.49 25.57 -10.79
N SER A 108 15.72 26.10 -10.84
CA SER A 108 16.81 25.86 -9.89
C SER A 108 17.05 26.98 -8.87
N THR A 109 16.21 28.01 -8.83
CA THR A 109 16.47 29.31 -8.15
C THR A 109 16.94 29.19 -6.69
N ASP A 110 16.36 28.28 -5.92
CA ASP A 110 16.64 27.97 -4.50
C ASP A 110 17.44 26.66 -4.30
N LEU A 111 17.89 26.02 -5.38
CA LEU A 111 18.67 24.78 -5.33
C LEU A 111 20.18 25.05 -5.30
N ASN A 112 20.99 24.11 -4.81
CA ASN A 112 22.42 24.33 -4.62
C ASN A 112 23.22 24.26 -5.94
N LYS A 113 23.34 25.41 -6.60
CA LYS A 113 24.10 25.60 -7.86
C LYS A 113 25.58 25.20 -7.80
N LYS A 114 26.17 24.96 -6.61
CA LYS A 114 27.51 24.37 -6.49
C LYS A 114 27.57 22.92 -7.00
N TYR A 115 26.46 22.19 -6.88
CA TYR A 115 26.37 20.76 -7.22
C TYR A 115 25.41 20.47 -8.38
N LEU A 116 24.68 21.49 -8.88
CA LEU A 116 23.86 21.40 -10.08
C LEU A 116 24.60 21.96 -11.29
N ASP A 117 25.29 21.07 -12.01
CA ASP A 117 25.68 21.35 -13.40
C ASP A 117 24.44 21.31 -14.31
N ILE A 118 23.96 22.51 -14.67
CA ILE A 118 22.82 22.76 -15.56
C ILE A 118 23.24 22.65 -17.03
N ASN A 119 24.45 23.07 -17.38
CA ASN A 119 24.95 23.04 -18.75
C ASN A 119 25.07 21.59 -19.22
N SER A 120 25.66 20.71 -18.42
CA SER A 120 25.71 19.28 -18.72
C SER A 120 24.33 18.58 -18.74
N ILE A 121 23.26 19.19 -18.20
CA ILE A 121 21.89 18.73 -18.52
C ILE A 121 21.51 19.21 -19.93
N ALA A 122 21.66 20.51 -20.22
CA ALA A 122 21.30 21.09 -21.52
C ALA A 122 22.03 20.42 -22.70
N GLU A 123 23.35 20.27 -22.63
CA GLU A 123 24.17 19.54 -23.61
C GLU A 123 23.67 18.10 -23.85
N SER A 124 23.18 17.44 -22.80
CA SER A 124 22.68 16.05 -22.87
C SER A 124 21.28 15.98 -23.48
N VAL A 125 20.46 17.00 -23.24
CA VAL A 125 19.14 17.18 -23.89
C VAL A 125 19.32 17.51 -25.37
N VAL A 126 20.27 18.39 -25.72
CA VAL A 126 20.60 18.73 -27.13
C VAL A 126 21.14 17.50 -27.87
N ARG A 127 22.07 16.74 -27.28
CA ARG A 127 22.57 15.48 -27.88
C ARG A 127 21.52 14.37 -27.99
N GLY A 128 20.45 14.43 -27.21
CA GLY A 128 19.31 13.50 -27.30
C GLY A 128 18.15 14.01 -28.16
N ALA A 129 18.26 15.21 -28.74
CA ALA A 129 17.22 15.80 -29.57
C ALA A 129 17.22 15.26 -31.01
N TYR A 130 16.06 15.29 -31.66
CA TYR A 130 15.86 14.86 -33.04
C TYR A 130 14.95 15.83 -33.79
N GLN A 131 14.97 15.74 -35.13
CA GLN A 131 14.25 16.66 -35.99
C GLN A 131 12.72 16.58 -35.76
N ASN A 132 12.09 17.73 -35.54
CA ASN A 132 10.68 17.90 -35.16
C ASN A 132 10.28 17.42 -33.74
N MET A 133 11.24 17.13 -32.84
CA MET A 133 10.96 16.82 -31.44
C MET A 133 10.10 17.92 -30.79
N THR A 134 9.11 17.53 -29.97
CA THR A 134 8.20 18.48 -29.32
C THR A 134 8.82 19.13 -28.09
N SER A 135 8.31 20.33 -27.75
CA SER A 135 8.65 21.01 -26.50
C SER A 135 8.17 20.29 -25.22
N GLU A 136 7.41 19.20 -25.35
CA GLU A 136 7.02 18.33 -24.24
C GLU A 136 8.02 17.17 -24.07
N GLU A 137 8.44 16.53 -25.15
CA GLU A 137 9.49 15.50 -25.15
C GLU A 137 10.83 16.08 -24.62
N ILE A 138 11.15 17.34 -24.93
CA ILE A 138 12.32 18.04 -24.38
C ILE A 138 12.22 18.22 -22.85
N ASP A 139 11.05 18.61 -22.33
CA ASP A 139 10.82 18.71 -20.87
C ASP A 139 10.91 17.31 -20.21
N ILE A 140 10.43 16.25 -20.87
CA ILE A 140 10.56 14.86 -20.40
C ILE A 140 12.03 14.44 -20.33
N LEU A 141 12.78 14.55 -21.43
CA LEU A 141 14.20 14.18 -21.52
C LEU A 141 15.06 14.95 -20.51
N ALA A 142 14.79 16.25 -20.32
CA ALA A 142 15.45 17.06 -19.30
C ALA A 142 15.17 16.57 -17.88
N SER A 143 13.93 16.17 -17.59
CA SER A 143 13.55 15.63 -16.27
C SER A 143 14.19 14.27 -15.98
N GLU A 144 14.27 13.38 -16.97
CA GLU A 144 14.88 12.05 -16.85
C GLU A 144 16.40 12.14 -16.75
N THR A 145 17.03 13.02 -17.53
CA THR A 145 18.45 13.36 -17.42
C THR A 145 18.79 13.89 -16.03
N ALA A 146 18.00 14.82 -15.50
CA ALA A 146 18.17 15.33 -14.14
C ALA A 146 17.94 14.23 -13.08
N ALA A 147 16.92 13.38 -13.23
CA ALA A 147 16.66 12.28 -12.32
C ALA A 147 17.81 11.26 -12.27
N SER A 148 18.50 11.01 -13.39
CA SER A 148 19.66 10.10 -13.45
C SER A 148 20.83 10.60 -12.59
N LYS A 149 21.02 11.92 -12.47
CA LYS A 149 22.07 12.57 -11.69
C LYS A 149 21.73 12.70 -10.19
N SER A 150 20.57 12.22 -9.73
CA SER A 150 20.17 12.25 -8.31
C SER A 150 21.14 11.55 -7.34
N THR A 151 21.92 10.57 -7.82
CA THR A 151 23.01 9.93 -7.04
C THR A 151 24.20 10.86 -6.78
N GLN A 152 24.32 11.98 -7.50
CA GLN A 152 25.40 12.96 -7.34
C GLN A 152 25.04 13.98 -6.25
N HIS A 153 23.82 14.51 -6.26
CA HIS A 153 23.29 15.46 -5.28
C HIS A 153 21.74 15.43 -5.25
N PRO A 154 21.07 15.52 -4.09
CA PRO A 154 19.61 15.36 -4.01
C PRO A 154 18.83 16.45 -4.76
N ASP A 155 19.41 17.63 -4.97
CA ASP A 155 18.77 18.70 -5.75
C ASP A 155 18.54 18.33 -7.22
N TYR A 156 19.29 17.38 -7.79
CA TYR A 156 19.00 16.88 -9.14
C TYR A 156 17.62 16.21 -9.22
N ALA A 157 17.19 15.50 -8.16
CA ALA A 157 15.85 14.93 -8.07
C ALA A 157 14.76 15.99 -7.83
N ARG A 158 15.09 17.12 -7.17
CA ARG A 158 14.18 18.28 -7.02
C ARG A 158 14.00 19.01 -8.34
N LEU A 159 15.09 19.26 -9.08
CA LEU A 159 15.06 19.87 -10.41
C LEU A 159 14.25 19.00 -11.39
N ALA A 160 14.49 17.69 -11.41
CA ALA A 160 13.72 16.73 -12.19
C ALA A 160 12.21 16.82 -11.92
N ALA A 161 11.80 16.83 -10.64
CA ALA A 161 10.40 16.97 -10.26
C ALA A 161 9.78 18.28 -10.76
N ARG A 162 10.49 19.41 -10.57
CA ARG A 162 10.03 20.74 -11.00
C ARG A 162 9.91 20.89 -12.51
N ILE A 163 10.73 20.18 -13.29
CA ILE A 163 10.56 20.12 -14.75
C ILE A 163 9.23 19.41 -15.09
N CYS A 164 8.95 18.25 -14.48
CA CYS A 164 7.67 17.55 -14.69
C CYS A 164 6.45 18.36 -14.23
N VAL A 165 6.52 19.02 -13.06
CA VAL A 165 5.46 19.90 -12.55
C VAL A 165 5.26 21.10 -13.49
N SER A 166 6.35 21.74 -13.92
CA SER A 166 6.31 22.85 -14.88
C SER A 166 5.81 22.43 -16.27
N LEU A 167 5.90 21.15 -16.64
CA LEU A 167 5.25 20.58 -17.83
C LEU A 167 3.76 20.32 -17.58
N ASN A 168 3.39 19.72 -16.44
CA ASN A 168 2.00 19.45 -16.06
C ASN A 168 1.17 20.74 -16.00
N HIS A 169 1.61 21.76 -15.24
CA HIS A 169 0.97 23.08 -15.18
C HIS A 169 0.70 23.69 -16.56
N LYS A 170 1.60 23.41 -17.50
CA LYS A 170 1.65 23.89 -18.88
C LYS A 170 0.77 23.12 -19.87
N ILE A 171 0.19 21.98 -19.49
CA ILE A 171 -0.73 21.16 -20.32
C ILE A 171 -2.12 21.00 -19.69
N THR A 172 -2.24 21.21 -18.38
CA THR A 172 -3.49 21.27 -17.62
C THR A 172 -4.16 22.65 -17.69
N PRO A 173 -5.48 22.74 -17.43
CA PRO A 173 -6.22 23.98 -17.16
C PRO A 173 -5.53 24.93 -16.16
N ASN A 174 -5.86 26.21 -16.24
CA ASN A 174 -5.25 27.24 -15.41
C ASN A 174 -5.93 27.40 -14.04
N THR A 175 -7.21 27.06 -13.93
CA THR A 175 -7.94 27.04 -12.65
C THR A 175 -8.53 25.66 -12.36
N PHE A 176 -8.85 25.39 -11.09
CA PHE A 176 -9.55 24.18 -10.68
C PHE A 176 -10.97 24.16 -11.23
N THR A 177 -11.65 25.32 -11.25
CA THR A 177 -12.98 25.47 -11.87
C THR A 177 -12.97 25.02 -13.34
N GLU A 178 -11.98 25.44 -14.14
CA GLU A 178 -11.83 25.02 -15.54
C GLU A 178 -11.58 23.50 -15.65
N GLY A 179 -10.75 22.94 -14.77
CA GLY A 179 -10.49 21.49 -14.70
C GLY A 179 -11.71 20.64 -14.35
N VAL A 180 -12.52 21.09 -13.39
CA VAL A 180 -13.78 20.44 -12.99
C VAL A 180 -14.79 20.47 -14.14
N GLU A 181 -14.96 21.61 -14.82
CA GLU A 181 -15.86 21.70 -15.98
C GLU A 181 -15.42 20.77 -17.12
N LEU A 182 -14.12 20.65 -17.40
CA LEU A 182 -13.64 19.75 -18.45
C LEU A 182 -13.81 18.26 -18.09
N LEU A 183 -13.67 17.89 -16.81
CA LEU A 183 -13.91 16.52 -16.33
C LEU A 183 -15.40 16.19 -16.15
N PHE A 184 -16.26 17.19 -16.01
CA PHE A 184 -17.71 17.03 -15.93
C PHE A 184 -18.38 16.96 -17.31
N ASN A 185 -18.02 17.85 -18.24
CA ASN A 185 -18.65 17.92 -19.56
C ASN A 185 -17.97 17.03 -20.62
N GLY A 186 -16.75 16.53 -20.36
CA GLY A 186 -15.87 15.91 -21.37
C GLY A 186 -16.10 14.45 -21.75
N GLY A 187 -17.20 13.83 -21.32
CA GLY A 187 -17.52 12.41 -21.49
C GLY A 187 -18.03 11.80 -20.19
N ASP A 188 -19.31 11.40 -20.14
CA ASP A 188 -20.04 10.70 -19.07
C ASP A 188 -19.93 11.20 -17.61
N GLY A 189 -19.31 12.36 -17.38
CA GLY A 189 -19.38 13.10 -16.11
C GLY A 189 -18.65 12.43 -14.96
N PHE A 190 -17.31 12.34 -15.04
CA PHE A 190 -16.49 11.72 -13.98
C PHE A 190 -16.65 12.40 -12.61
N ILE A 191 -16.87 13.71 -12.58
CA ILE A 191 -17.09 14.50 -11.35
C ILE A 191 -18.56 14.40 -10.89
N SER A 192 -18.77 14.26 -9.58
CA SER A 192 -20.10 14.28 -8.96
C SER A 192 -20.86 15.57 -9.33
N PRO A 193 -22.13 15.48 -9.78
CA PRO A 193 -22.96 16.66 -10.06
C PRO A 193 -23.07 17.64 -8.89
N LYS A 194 -23.03 17.16 -7.63
CA LYS A 194 -23.03 18.04 -6.44
C LYS A 194 -21.76 18.91 -6.39
N ILE A 195 -20.59 18.32 -6.68
CA ILE A 195 -19.31 19.03 -6.72
C ILE A 195 -19.24 19.99 -7.92
N ALA A 196 -19.66 19.57 -9.11
CA ALA A 196 -19.70 20.44 -10.29
C ALA A 196 -20.63 21.65 -10.06
N GLN A 197 -21.81 21.45 -9.45
CA GLN A 197 -22.72 22.55 -9.11
C GLN A 197 -22.18 23.47 -8.01
N LEU A 198 -21.49 22.94 -6.99
CA LEU A 198 -20.81 23.74 -5.97
C LEU A 198 -19.72 24.62 -6.60
N VAL A 199 -18.87 24.03 -7.44
CA VAL A 199 -17.81 24.74 -8.16
C VAL A 199 -18.37 25.79 -9.14
N ARG A 200 -19.53 25.55 -9.76
CA ARG A 200 -20.24 26.59 -10.54
C ARG A 200 -20.73 27.78 -9.69
N ARG A 201 -21.04 27.57 -8.41
CA ARG A 201 -21.49 28.64 -7.48
C ARG A 201 -20.34 29.36 -6.77
N ARG A 202 -19.33 28.60 -6.33
CA ARG A 202 -18.27 29.03 -5.40
C ARG A 202 -16.87 28.94 -6.01
N GLY A 203 -16.76 28.64 -7.31
CA GLY A 203 -15.50 28.29 -7.99
C GLY A 203 -14.38 29.31 -7.79
N LYS A 204 -14.68 30.62 -7.85
CA LYS A 204 -13.67 31.65 -7.54
C LYS A 204 -13.10 31.52 -6.13
N GLU A 205 -13.95 31.35 -5.11
CA GLU A 205 -13.51 31.20 -3.72
C GLU A 205 -12.66 29.94 -3.53
N ILE A 206 -12.97 28.86 -4.25
CA ILE A 206 -12.20 27.62 -4.25
C ILE A 206 -10.86 27.78 -4.98
N ASP A 207 -10.86 28.46 -6.14
CA ASP A 207 -9.65 28.77 -6.92
C ASP A 207 -8.72 29.71 -6.14
N ASP A 208 -9.25 30.75 -5.47
CA ASP A 208 -8.50 31.72 -4.65
C ASP A 208 -7.82 31.07 -3.42
N HIS A 209 -8.24 29.88 -2.99
CA HIS A 209 -7.59 29.10 -1.91
C HIS A 209 -6.46 28.16 -2.40
N ILE A 210 -6.29 27.93 -3.71
CA ILE A 210 -5.35 26.93 -4.23
C ILE A 210 -3.93 27.52 -4.40
N VAL A 211 -2.96 26.93 -3.71
CA VAL A 211 -1.55 27.34 -3.76
C VAL A 211 -0.75 26.43 -4.70
N HIS A 212 -0.72 26.79 -5.99
CA HIS A 212 -0.06 26.01 -7.05
C HIS A 212 1.43 25.74 -6.79
N GLU A 213 2.11 26.64 -6.07
CA GLU A 213 3.53 26.56 -5.74
C GLU A 213 3.86 25.31 -4.91
N ARG A 214 2.88 24.76 -4.17
CA ARG A 214 3.03 23.52 -3.41
C ARG A 214 3.33 22.31 -4.30
N ASP A 215 2.96 22.34 -5.57
CA ASP A 215 3.34 21.28 -6.52
C ASP A 215 4.86 21.18 -6.70
N MET A 216 5.61 22.28 -6.53
CA MET A 216 7.08 22.31 -6.63
C MET A 216 7.80 21.62 -5.46
N SER A 217 7.04 21.09 -4.47
CA SER A 217 7.57 20.36 -3.31
C SER A 217 7.59 18.83 -3.49
N PHE A 218 6.90 18.28 -4.48
CA PHE A 218 6.89 16.83 -4.74
C PHE A 218 8.28 16.32 -5.17
N THR A 219 8.58 15.07 -4.84
CA THR A 219 9.74 14.35 -5.41
C THR A 219 9.43 13.89 -6.84
N TYR A 220 10.46 13.65 -7.65
CA TYR A 220 10.27 13.18 -9.04
C TYR A 220 9.43 11.89 -9.09
N PHE A 221 9.74 10.91 -8.23
CA PHE A 221 9.00 9.65 -8.15
C PHE A 221 7.60 9.83 -7.57
N GLY A 222 7.41 10.68 -6.56
CA GLY A 222 6.08 11.00 -6.03
C GLY A 222 5.18 11.64 -7.10
N PHE A 223 5.72 12.61 -7.85
CA PHE A 223 5.02 13.21 -8.98
C PHE A 223 4.73 12.18 -10.09
N LYS A 224 5.69 11.32 -10.48
CA LYS A 224 5.46 10.28 -11.49
C LYS A 224 4.46 9.21 -11.05
N THR A 225 4.37 8.91 -9.75
CA THR A 225 3.30 8.06 -9.19
C THR A 225 1.92 8.74 -9.32
N LEU A 226 1.82 10.04 -9.02
CA LEU A 226 0.59 10.81 -9.25
C LEU A 226 0.20 10.86 -10.74
N GLU A 227 1.13 11.23 -11.61
CA GLU A 227 0.98 11.31 -13.08
C GLU A 227 0.53 9.98 -13.69
N ARG A 228 1.06 8.85 -13.19
CA ARG A 228 0.67 7.51 -13.64
C ARG A 228 -0.78 7.19 -13.30
N SER A 229 -1.17 7.33 -12.02
CA SER A 229 -2.36 6.65 -11.48
C SER A 229 -3.44 7.57 -10.90
N TYR A 230 -3.09 8.73 -10.33
CA TYR A 230 -3.98 9.51 -9.45
C TYR A 230 -4.61 10.74 -10.11
N LEU A 231 -3.86 11.46 -10.93
CA LEU A 231 -4.36 12.67 -11.60
C LEU A 231 -5.38 12.28 -12.67
N LEU A 232 -6.61 12.80 -12.57
CA LEU A 232 -7.69 12.50 -13.50
C LEU A 232 -7.36 12.95 -14.93
N LYS A 233 -7.86 12.17 -15.88
CA LYS A 233 -7.56 12.24 -17.32
C LYS A 233 -8.87 12.18 -18.09
N THR A 234 -8.92 12.79 -19.28
CA THR A 234 -10.01 12.56 -20.23
C THR A 234 -9.95 11.12 -20.76
N GLU A 235 -11.03 10.66 -21.41
CA GLU A 235 -11.08 9.37 -22.11
C GLU A 235 -9.91 9.19 -23.11
N LYS A 236 -9.47 10.29 -23.71
CA LYS A 236 -8.34 10.34 -24.66
C LYS A 236 -6.97 10.34 -23.98
N GLY A 237 -6.92 10.05 -22.68
CA GLY A 237 -5.70 9.94 -21.87
C GLY A 237 -5.05 11.27 -21.45
N LYS A 238 -5.57 12.44 -21.89
CA LYS A 238 -4.99 13.74 -21.52
C LYS A 238 -5.24 14.03 -20.05
N ILE A 239 -4.17 14.28 -19.29
CA ILE A 239 -4.24 14.73 -17.89
C ILE A 239 -4.92 16.10 -17.81
N ILE A 240 -5.87 16.23 -16.89
CA ILE A 240 -6.55 17.49 -16.56
C ILE A 240 -6.13 17.99 -15.17
N GLU A 241 -5.86 17.10 -14.22
CA GLU A 241 -5.50 17.51 -12.86
C GLU A 241 -4.02 17.92 -12.72
N ARG A 242 -3.81 19.05 -12.01
CA ARG A 242 -2.59 19.32 -11.24
C ARG A 242 -2.70 18.58 -9.89
N PRO A 243 -1.61 18.26 -9.16
CA PRO A 243 -1.72 17.66 -7.84
C PRO A 243 -2.58 18.46 -6.87
N GLN A 244 -2.49 19.80 -6.85
CA GLN A 244 -3.42 20.63 -6.06
C GLN A 244 -4.91 20.42 -6.41
N TYR A 245 -5.25 20.19 -7.68
CA TYR A 245 -6.63 19.95 -8.12
C TYR A 245 -7.16 18.63 -7.57
N MET A 246 -6.34 17.57 -7.60
CA MET A 246 -6.67 16.30 -6.97
C MET A 246 -6.91 16.47 -5.47
N LEU A 247 -6.03 17.18 -4.76
CA LEU A 247 -6.16 17.40 -3.31
C LEU A 247 -7.41 18.22 -2.95
N MET A 248 -7.73 19.28 -3.71
CA MET A 248 -8.95 20.08 -3.51
C MET A 248 -10.22 19.28 -3.84
N ARG A 249 -10.23 18.51 -4.95
CA ARG A 249 -11.33 17.56 -5.26
C ARG A 249 -11.54 16.56 -4.13
N VAL A 250 -10.47 16.03 -3.54
CA VAL A 250 -10.59 15.08 -2.42
C VAL A 250 -11.22 15.75 -1.21
N ALA A 251 -10.76 16.94 -0.82
CA ALA A 251 -11.29 17.65 0.34
C ALA A 251 -12.76 18.06 0.17
N LEU A 252 -13.13 18.67 -0.95
CA LEU A 252 -14.53 18.97 -1.30
C LEU A 252 -15.37 17.69 -1.42
N GLY A 253 -14.76 16.62 -1.92
CA GLY A 253 -15.39 15.30 -2.04
C GLY A 253 -15.72 14.63 -0.72
N ILE A 254 -14.96 14.91 0.35
CA ILE A 254 -15.20 14.38 1.70
C ILE A 254 -16.24 15.22 2.44
N HIS A 255 -16.13 16.56 2.39
CA HIS A 255 -16.94 17.44 3.24
C HIS A 255 -18.19 18.01 2.56
N CYS A 256 -18.13 18.28 1.25
CA CYS A 256 -19.22 18.96 0.53
C CYS A 256 -20.10 17.99 -0.29
N CYS A 257 -19.73 16.72 -0.43
CA CYS A 257 -20.52 15.71 -1.16
C CYS A 257 -21.51 14.98 -0.23
N THR A 258 -22.27 15.73 0.58
CA THR A 258 -23.22 15.18 1.57
C THR A 258 -24.28 14.28 0.94
N LYS A 259 -24.92 13.42 1.74
CA LYS A 259 -26.06 12.60 1.28
C LYS A 259 -27.29 13.48 1.01
N ASP A 260 -27.54 14.51 1.82
CA ASP A 260 -28.71 15.39 1.80
C ASP A 260 -28.95 16.10 0.46
N GLU A 261 -30.22 16.20 0.04
CA GLU A 261 -30.60 16.92 -1.19
C GLU A 261 -30.55 18.44 -1.03
N TYR A 262 -30.79 18.94 0.18
CA TYR A 262 -30.80 20.35 0.52
C TYR A 262 -29.99 20.57 1.80
N ILE A 263 -29.01 21.48 1.74
CA ILE A 263 -28.26 21.99 2.89
C ILE A 263 -28.50 23.49 3.00
N SER A 264 -28.40 24.06 4.21
CA SER A 264 -28.47 25.52 4.37
C SER A 264 -27.18 26.17 3.86
N LYS A 265 -27.19 27.51 3.67
CA LYS A 265 -25.97 28.23 3.26
C LYS A 265 -24.88 28.12 4.33
N GLU A 266 -25.28 28.21 5.59
CA GLU A 266 -24.42 28.10 6.76
C GLU A 266 -23.73 26.72 6.78
N GLN A 267 -24.47 25.66 6.47
CA GLN A 267 -23.89 24.31 6.36
C GLN A 267 -22.99 24.15 5.13
N GLU A 268 -23.28 24.81 3.99
CA GLU A 268 -22.36 24.88 2.85
C GLU A 268 -21.05 25.59 3.23
N ASP A 269 -21.14 26.72 3.94
CA ASP A 269 -19.99 27.52 4.40
C ASP A 269 -19.13 26.75 5.44
N GLU A 270 -19.75 26.01 6.38
CA GLU A 270 -19.06 25.12 7.32
C GLU A 270 -18.35 23.95 6.61
N ASN A 271 -19.03 23.29 5.66
CA ASN A 271 -18.45 22.19 4.89
C ASN A 271 -17.29 22.67 4.00
N LEU A 272 -17.39 23.88 3.42
CA LEU A 272 -16.29 24.52 2.69
C LEU A 272 -15.11 24.82 3.61
N LYS A 273 -15.34 25.34 4.83
CA LYS A 273 -14.28 25.57 5.81
C LYS A 273 -13.52 24.27 6.15
N ALA A 274 -14.23 23.17 6.40
CA ALA A 274 -13.63 21.86 6.67
C ALA A 274 -12.88 21.30 5.45
N ALA A 275 -13.38 21.56 4.24
CA ALA A 275 -12.67 21.24 2.99
C ALA A 275 -11.37 22.05 2.84
N PHE A 276 -11.39 23.37 3.11
CA PHE A 276 -10.18 24.20 3.01
C PHE A 276 -9.13 23.82 4.06
N GLU A 277 -9.52 23.54 5.30
CA GLU A 277 -8.64 22.99 6.35
C GLU A 277 -8.01 21.65 5.93
N THR A 278 -8.81 20.75 5.37
CA THR A 278 -8.35 19.45 4.85
C THR A 278 -7.40 19.61 3.67
N TYR A 279 -7.72 20.48 2.71
CA TYR A 279 -6.85 20.80 1.58
C TYR A 279 -5.52 21.40 2.03
N GLU A 280 -5.54 22.34 2.97
CA GLU A 280 -4.35 23.00 3.51
C GLU A 280 -3.40 21.97 4.14
N MET A 281 -3.91 21.13 5.04
CA MET A 281 -3.10 20.10 5.72
C MET A 281 -2.59 19.02 4.76
N MET A 282 -3.41 18.59 3.78
CA MET A 282 -2.99 17.62 2.76
C MET A 282 -1.97 18.18 1.76
N SER A 283 -2.12 19.43 1.33
CA SER A 283 -1.21 20.06 0.36
C SER A 283 0.10 20.55 0.98
N GLN A 284 0.11 20.86 2.27
CA GLN A 284 1.35 20.92 3.06
C GLN A 284 1.91 19.52 3.39
N GLY A 285 1.14 18.45 3.20
CA GLY A 285 1.59 17.05 3.34
C GLY A 285 1.67 16.51 4.77
N TYR A 286 0.91 17.09 5.71
CA TYR A 286 0.83 16.64 7.12
C TYR A 286 0.21 15.25 7.29
N PHE A 287 -0.71 14.90 6.39
CA PHE A 287 -1.28 13.57 6.24
C PHE A 287 -1.70 13.35 4.78
N THR A 288 -2.07 12.12 4.44
CA THR A 288 -2.84 11.83 3.24
C THR A 288 -3.88 10.75 3.52
N HIS A 289 -5.03 10.84 2.84
CA HIS A 289 -5.98 9.73 2.79
C HIS A 289 -5.44 8.56 1.97
N ALA A 290 -5.96 7.37 2.22
CA ALA A 290 -5.62 6.20 1.42
C ALA A 290 -6.12 6.34 -0.03
N SER A 291 -5.41 5.68 -0.94
CA SER A 291 -5.50 5.92 -2.37
C SER A 291 -6.90 5.78 -3.00
N PRO A 292 -7.79 4.85 -2.59
CA PRO A 292 -9.18 4.82 -3.08
C PRO A 292 -9.93 6.13 -2.83
N THR A 293 -9.72 6.77 -1.67
CA THR A 293 -10.23 8.12 -1.40
C THR A 293 -9.63 9.14 -2.37
N LEU A 294 -8.33 9.07 -2.68
CA LEU A 294 -7.67 9.98 -3.63
C LEU A 294 -8.19 9.83 -5.08
N PHE A 295 -8.47 8.60 -5.54
CA PHE A 295 -9.05 8.34 -6.87
C PHE A 295 -10.52 8.75 -6.97
N HIS A 296 -11.31 8.49 -5.94
CA HIS A 296 -12.77 8.44 -6.06
C HIS A 296 -13.53 9.54 -5.30
N SER A 297 -12.91 10.25 -4.34
CA SER A 297 -13.56 11.42 -3.72
C SER A 297 -13.92 12.47 -4.77
N GLY A 298 -15.12 13.01 -4.65
CA GLY A 298 -15.68 13.99 -5.59
C GLY A 298 -16.10 13.43 -6.95
N THR A 299 -15.97 12.12 -7.20
CA THR A 299 -16.42 11.48 -8.45
C THR A 299 -17.89 11.00 -8.36
N ILE A 300 -18.50 10.62 -9.49
CA ILE A 300 -19.84 10.01 -9.51
C ILE A 300 -19.96 8.68 -8.76
N HIS A 301 -18.85 7.96 -8.54
CA HIS A 301 -18.83 6.66 -7.86
C HIS A 301 -17.76 6.68 -6.74
N PRO A 302 -18.03 7.39 -5.62
CA PRO A 302 -17.07 7.59 -4.54
C PRO A 302 -16.93 6.33 -3.69
N GLN A 303 -16.19 5.33 -4.16
CA GLN A 303 -15.76 4.19 -3.35
C GLN A 303 -14.41 4.55 -2.71
N LEU A 304 -14.41 4.81 -1.40
CA LEU A 304 -13.33 5.49 -0.67
C LEU A 304 -12.58 4.54 0.29
N SER A 305 -13.23 3.46 0.73
CA SER A 305 -12.71 2.45 1.66
C SER A 305 -11.73 1.50 0.98
N SER A 306 -10.64 1.10 1.65
CA SER A 306 -9.52 0.37 1.01
C SER A 306 -9.55 -1.15 1.15
N CYS A 307 -10.16 -1.65 2.22
CA CYS A 307 -10.18 -3.09 2.53
C CYS A 307 -11.54 -3.53 3.07
N PHE A 308 -11.86 -4.80 2.83
CA PHE A 308 -13.07 -5.47 3.30
C PHE A 308 -12.71 -6.80 3.98
N LEU A 309 -13.42 -7.14 5.07
CA LEU A 309 -13.31 -8.45 5.72
C LEU A 309 -14.61 -9.21 5.48
N VAL A 310 -14.50 -10.46 5.03
CA VAL A 310 -15.62 -11.31 4.64
C VAL A 310 -15.57 -12.62 5.43
N GLN A 311 -16.67 -12.98 6.08
CA GLN A 311 -16.87 -14.36 6.54
C GLN A 311 -17.49 -15.18 5.40
N MET A 312 -16.95 -16.37 5.14
CA MET A 312 -17.63 -17.37 4.31
C MET A 312 -19.03 -17.66 4.87
N SER A 313 -20.07 -17.44 4.07
CA SER A 313 -21.45 -17.41 4.58
C SER A 313 -21.96 -18.77 5.08
N GLU A 314 -21.74 -19.85 4.32
CA GLU A 314 -22.12 -21.21 4.74
C GLU A 314 -21.13 -22.27 4.24
N ASP A 315 -21.10 -23.41 4.93
CA ASP A 315 -20.55 -24.69 4.45
C ASP A 315 -21.50 -25.35 3.41
N SER A 316 -21.87 -24.59 2.38
CA SER A 316 -22.79 -24.99 1.31
C SER A 316 -22.32 -24.43 -0.04
N ILE A 317 -22.70 -25.06 -1.15
CA ILE A 317 -22.34 -24.56 -2.49
C ILE A 317 -22.92 -23.15 -2.72
N ASN A 318 -24.12 -22.87 -2.20
CA ASN A 318 -24.72 -21.54 -2.29
C ASN A 318 -23.88 -20.52 -1.51
N GLY A 319 -23.60 -20.78 -0.22
CA GLY A 319 -22.77 -19.89 0.60
C GLY A 319 -21.37 -19.65 0.03
N ILE A 320 -20.73 -20.68 -0.54
CA ILE A 320 -19.43 -20.57 -1.21
C ILE A 320 -19.49 -19.67 -2.45
N TYR A 321 -20.52 -19.81 -3.29
CA TYR A 321 -20.65 -19.02 -4.52
C TYR A 321 -21.22 -17.61 -4.29
N ASP A 322 -22.08 -17.41 -3.28
CA ASP A 322 -22.49 -16.06 -2.85
C ASP A 322 -21.34 -15.31 -2.18
N THR A 323 -20.50 -15.99 -1.39
CA THR A 323 -19.24 -15.41 -0.88
C THR A 323 -18.30 -15.05 -2.02
N LEU A 324 -18.16 -15.90 -3.05
CA LEU A 324 -17.34 -15.63 -4.22
C LEU A 324 -17.85 -14.41 -5.01
N LYS A 325 -19.18 -14.30 -5.18
CA LYS A 325 -19.87 -13.17 -5.78
C LYS A 325 -19.66 -11.87 -4.99
N ARG A 326 -19.74 -11.92 -3.65
CA ARG A 326 -19.37 -10.78 -2.77
C ARG A 326 -17.93 -10.34 -3.04
N CYS A 327 -16.99 -11.29 -3.08
CA CYS A 327 -15.57 -11.01 -3.34
C CYS A 327 -15.33 -10.41 -4.73
N ALA A 328 -15.97 -10.94 -5.78
CA ALA A 328 -15.89 -10.38 -7.13
C ALA A 328 -16.42 -8.93 -7.20
N VAL A 329 -17.54 -8.63 -6.56
CA VAL A 329 -18.12 -7.27 -6.54
C VAL A 329 -17.23 -6.27 -5.77
N ILE A 330 -16.57 -6.72 -4.69
CA ILE A 330 -15.56 -5.93 -3.97
C ILE A 330 -14.31 -5.70 -4.85
N SER A 331 -13.75 -6.76 -5.46
CA SER A 331 -12.53 -6.67 -6.29
C SER A 331 -12.71 -5.73 -7.48
N LYS A 332 -13.87 -5.81 -8.17
CA LYS A 332 -14.24 -4.87 -9.25
C LYS A 332 -14.14 -3.41 -8.80
N SER A 333 -14.50 -3.14 -7.54
CA SER A 333 -14.47 -1.82 -6.92
C SER A 333 -13.13 -1.51 -6.24
N ALA A 334 -12.05 -2.18 -6.66
CA ALA A 334 -10.67 -2.02 -6.21
C ALA A 334 -10.38 -2.29 -4.72
N GLY A 335 -11.30 -2.90 -3.97
CA GLY A 335 -11.10 -3.27 -2.57
C GLY A 335 -10.18 -4.50 -2.41
N GLY A 336 -9.23 -4.43 -1.48
CA GLY A 336 -8.51 -5.61 -0.97
C GLY A 336 -9.38 -6.44 -0.02
N ILE A 337 -9.20 -7.77 0.02
CA ILE A 337 -10.09 -8.67 0.78
C ILE A 337 -9.32 -9.52 1.80
N GLY A 338 -9.81 -9.59 3.03
CA GLY A 338 -9.55 -10.70 3.95
C GLY A 338 -10.76 -11.64 4.00
N LEU A 339 -10.55 -12.95 3.86
CA LEU A 339 -11.61 -13.95 3.81
C LEU A 339 -11.37 -15.08 4.84
N CYS A 340 -12.25 -15.18 5.83
CA CYS A 340 -12.31 -16.34 6.73
C CYS A 340 -12.92 -17.55 6.00
N VAL A 341 -12.26 -18.72 6.07
CA VAL A 341 -12.78 -19.99 5.54
C VAL A 341 -12.85 -21.13 6.58
N HIS A 342 -12.72 -20.83 7.88
CA HIS A 342 -12.65 -21.82 8.98
C HIS A 342 -13.83 -22.78 9.08
N ASN A 343 -14.98 -22.41 8.51
CA ASN A 343 -16.25 -23.14 8.60
C ASN A 343 -16.46 -24.16 7.47
N ILE A 344 -15.68 -24.13 6.39
CA ILE A 344 -15.83 -25.07 5.27
C ILE A 344 -15.31 -26.46 5.64
N ARG A 345 -16.07 -27.51 5.32
CA ARG A 345 -15.69 -28.89 5.65
C ARG A 345 -14.42 -29.35 4.92
N ALA A 346 -13.54 -29.95 5.69
CA ALA A 346 -12.29 -30.54 5.22
C ALA A 346 -12.46 -31.66 4.20
N SER A 347 -11.39 -32.01 3.50
CA SER A 347 -11.32 -33.12 2.56
C SER A 347 -11.73 -34.46 3.20
N GLY A 348 -12.35 -35.34 2.42
CA GLY A 348 -12.87 -36.63 2.88
C GLY A 348 -14.19 -36.58 3.68
N THR A 349 -14.65 -35.40 4.12
CA THR A 349 -15.89 -35.27 4.91
C THR A 349 -17.13 -35.69 4.11
N TYR A 350 -17.95 -36.59 4.66
CA TYR A 350 -19.13 -37.12 3.99
C TYR A 350 -20.24 -36.08 3.75
N ILE A 351 -20.75 -36.01 2.52
CA ILE A 351 -21.79 -35.05 2.11
C ILE A 351 -23.15 -35.76 2.06
N LYS A 352 -23.97 -35.56 3.11
CA LYS A 352 -25.27 -36.21 3.30
C LYS A 352 -26.22 -36.16 2.09
N GLY A 353 -26.25 -35.04 1.36
CA GLY A 353 -27.15 -34.85 0.22
C GLY A 353 -26.75 -35.58 -1.06
N THR A 354 -25.45 -35.57 -1.41
CA THR A 354 -24.93 -36.20 -2.65
C THR A 354 -24.44 -37.63 -2.43
N ARG A 355 -24.26 -38.04 -1.16
CA ARG A 355 -23.62 -39.28 -0.70
C ARG A 355 -22.15 -39.44 -1.12
N GLY A 356 -21.52 -38.36 -1.60
CA GLY A 356 -20.09 -38.29 -1.88
C GLY A 356 -19.27 -37.82 -0.67
N VAL A 357 -18.00 -37.52 -0.91
CA VAL A 357 -17.09 -36.87 0.06
C VAL A 357 -16.70 -35.47 -0.43
N SER A 358 -16.32 -34.60 0.51
CA SER A 358 -15.73 -33.30 0.22
C SER A 358 -14.32 -33.44 -0.36
N ASN A 359 -13.96 -32.53 -1.27
CA ASN A 359 -12.60 -32.38 -1.78
C ASN A 359 -11.78 -31.33 -0.98
N GLY A 360 -12.36 -30.77 0.08
CA GLY A 360 -11.72 -29.80 0.98
C GLY A 360 -11.52 -28.40 0.40
N LEU A 361 -10.70 -27.61 1.09
CA LEU A 361 -10.41 -26.22 0.77
C LEU A 361 -9.67 -26.05 -0.57
N VAL A 362 -8.77 -26.96 -0.94
CA VAL A 362 -7.86 -26.76 -2.09
C VAL A 362 -8.59 -26.47 -3.41
N PRO A 363 -9.60 -27.27 -3.85
CA PRO A 363 -10.31 -26.97 -5.10
C PRO A 363 -11.19 -25.72 -5.00
N MET A 364 -11.76 -25.43 -3.82
CA MET A 364 -12.53 -24.21 -3.60
C MET A 364 -11.64 -22.98 -3.77
N LEU A 365 -10.48 -22.95 -3.11
CA LEU A 365 -9.56 -21.82 -3.17
C LEU A 365 -8.98 -21.62 -4.57
N ARG A 366 -8.86 -22.65 -5.40
CA ARG A 366 -8.51 -22.49 -6.83
C ARG A 366 -9.57 -21.74 -7.64
N VAL A 367 -10.85 -21.81 -7.29
CA VAL A 367 -11.90 -20.98 -7.90
C VAL A 367 -11.76 -19.51 -7.48
N TYR A 368 -11.40 -19.25 -6.21
CA TYR A 368 -11.10 -17.90 -5.72
C TYR A 368 -9.83 -17.30 -6.37
N ASP A 369 -8.77 -18.10 -6.54
CA ASP A 369 -7.53 -17.71 -7.24
C ASP A 369 -7.81 -17.27 -8.69
N VAL A 370 -8.52 -18.11 -9.47
CA VAL A 370 -8.93 -17.75 -10.85
C VAL A 370 -9.85 -16.52 -10.86
N THR A 371 -10.68 -16.33 -9.84
CA THR A 371 -11.55 -15.15 -9.73
C THR A 371 -10.79 -13.87 -9.38
N SER A 372 -9.73 -13.94 -8.56
CA SER A 372 -8.86 -12.80 -8.26
C SER A 372 -8.05 -12.32 -9.48
N ARG A 373 -7.65 -13.27 -10.37
CA ARG A 373 -7.07 -12.97 -11.68
C ARG A 373 -8.08 -12.36 -12.64
N TYR A 374 -9.30 -12.91 -12.70
CA TYR A 374 -10.32 -12.51 -13.67
C TYR A 374 -10.96 -11.16 -13.34
N VAL A 375 -11.21 -10.89 -12.05
CA VAL A 375 -11.77 -9.60 -11.60
C VAL A 375 -10.65 -8.72 -11.08
N ASP A 376 -9.85 -8.22 -12.01
CA ASP A 376 -8.84 -7.22 -11.72
C ASP A 376 -9.47 -5.94 -11.14
N GLN A 377 -8.67 -5.20 -10.37
CA GLN A 377 -9.09 -4.02 -9.66
C GLN A 377 -9.17 -2.84 -10.63
N GLY A 378 -10.39 -2.46 -11.01
CA GLY A 378 -10.66 -1.22 -11.74
C GLY A 378 -10.26 -1.20 -13.22
N GLY A 379 -10.18 -2.36 -13.89
CA GLY A 379 -9.93 -2.44 -15.34
C GLY A 379 -8.45 -2.31 -15.68
N GLY A 380 -7.66 -3.30 -15.26
CA GLY A 380 -6.21 -3.36 -15.47
C GLY A 380 -5.39 -2.42 -14.59
N LYS A 381 -5.98 -1.73 -13.60
CA LYS A 381 -5.22 -0.84 -12.70
C LYS A 381 -4.38 -1.61 -11.68
N ARG A 382 -4.89 -2.71 -11.11
CA ARG A 382 -4.13 -3.68 -10.28
C ARG A 382 -4.71 -5.11 -10.40
N PRO A 383 -3.94 -6.16 -10.10
CA PRO A 383 -4.50 -7.50 -9.85
C PRO A 383 -5.49 -7.51 -8.67
N GLY A 384 -6.46 -8.42 -8.67
CA GLY A 384 -7.26 -8.72 -7.49
C GLY A 384 -6.42 -9.44 -6.43
N ALA A 385 -6.56 -9.05 -5.15
CA ALA A 385 -5.74 -9.57 -4.06
C ALA A 385 -6.61 -9.94 -2.85
N PHE A 386 -6.66 -11.25 -2.53
CA PHE A 386 -7.40 -11.79 -1.39
C PHE A 386 -6.46 -12.53 -0.43
N ALA A 387 -6.56 -12.25 0.87
CA ALA A 387 -5.90 -13.03 1.92
C ALA A 387 -6.88 -14.05 2.54
N ILE A 388 -6.55 -15.32 2.44
CA ILE A 388 -7.32 -16.44 2.99
C ILE A 388 -6.85 -16.71 4.41
N TYR A 389 -7.79 -16.65 5.37
CA TYR A 389 -7.53 -16.89 6.79
C TYR A 389 -7.99 -18.29 7.19
N LEU A 390 -7.11 -19.02 7.87
CA LEU A 390 -7.37 -20.37 8.39
C LEU A 390 -6.84 -20.55 9.83
N GLU A 391 -7.63 -21.18 10.71
CA GLU A 391 -7.14 -21.60 12.03
C GLU A 391 -6.33 -22.92 11.94
N PRO A 392 -5.22 -23.07 12.69
CA PRO A 392 -4.28 -24.19 12.53
C PRO A 392 -4.81 -25.58 12.94
N TRP A 393 -6.02 -25.68 13.51
CA TRP A 393 -6.69 -26.96 13.77
C TRP A 393 -7.41 -27.52 12.54
N HIS A 394 -7.60 -26.76 11.46
CA HIS A 394 -8.36 -27.23 10.30
C HIS A 394 -7.64 -28.39 9.59
N SER A 395 -8.35 -29.45 9.21
CA SER A 395 -7.69 -30.68 8.71
C SER A 395 -6.91 -30.50 7.40
N ASP A 396 -7.35 -29.59 6.53
CA ASP A 396 -6.65 -29.28 5.26
C ASP A 396 -5.44 -28.34 5.44
N ILE A 397 -5.06 -27.96 6.68
CA ILE A 397 -4.03 -26.94 6.95
C ILE A 397 -2.70 -27.23 6.26
N PHE A 398 -2.25 -28.50 6.23
CA PHE A 398 -1.00 -28.89 5.58
C PHE A 398 -1.04 -28.68 4.05
N ASP A 399 -2.18 -28.90 3.40
CA ASP A 399 -2.31 -28.64 1.96
C ASP A 399 -2.39 -27.12 1.68
N VAL A 400 -3.08 -26.37 2.54
CA VAL A 400 -3.18 -24.90 2.43
C VAL A 400 -1.80 -24.23 2.56
N LEU A 401 -0.94 -24.71 3.46
CA LEU A 401 0.46 -24.26 3.59
C LEU A 401 1.33 -24.53 2.35
N ASN A 402 0.87 -25.34 1.41
CA ASN A 402 1.57 -25.62 0.15
C ASN A 402 0.98 -24.87 -1.06
N LEU A 403 -0.16 -24.17 -0.94
CA LEU A 403 -0.86 -23.57 -2.10
C LEU A 403 -0.06 -22.51 -2.86
N ARG A 404 0.77 -21.70 -2.15
CA ARG A 404 1.59 -20.64 -2.74
C ARG A 404 2.99 -21.08 -3.17
N LYS A 405 3.40 -22.32 -2.86
CA LYS A 405 4.75 -22.83 -3.14
C LYS A 405 5.03 -22.92 -4.64
N ASN A 406 6.29 -22.70 -5.02
CA ASN A 406 6.67 -22.60 -6.43
C ASN A 406 6.72 -23.98 -7.09
N HIS A 407 7.24 -25.00 -6.40
CA HIS A 407 7.26 -26.39 -6.87
C HIS A 407 5.97 -27.14 -6.52
N GLY A 408 5.78 -28.31 -7.14
CA GLY A 408 4.67 -29.25 -6.88
C GLY A 408 3.65 -29.35 -8.02
N LYS A 409 2.45 -29.84 -7.72
CA LYS A 409 1.37 -30.05 -8.70
C LYS A 409 0.49 -28.80 -8.85
N GLU A 410 0.34 -28.31 -10.07
CA GLU A 410 -0.49 -27.13 -10.38
C GLU A 410 -1.97 -27.31 -9.99
N GLU A 411 -2.49 -28.54 -9.98
CA GLU A 411 -3.85 -28.82 -9.52
C GLU A 411 -4.06 -28.55 -8.02
N GLN A 412 -2.97 -28.39 -7.28
CA GLN A 412 -2.90 -28.10 -5.84
C GLN A 412 -2.21 -26.75 -5.57
N ARG A 413 -2.28 -25.79 -6.50
CA ARG A 413 -1.68 -24.44 -6.35
C ARG A 413 -2.70 -23.33 -6.59
N ALA A 414 -2.50 -22.25 -5.84
CA ALA A 414 -3.27 -21.01 -5.86
C ALA A 414 -2.33 -19.89 -5.38
N ARG A 415 -1.48 -19.40 -6.30
CA ARG A 415 -0.33 -18.53 -5.96
C ARG A 415 -0.67 -17.04 -5.91
N ASP A 416 -1.80 -16.64 -6.48
CA ASP A 416 -2.22 -15.24 -6.56
C ASP A 416 -3.06 -14.85 -5.32
N LEU A 417 -3.51 -15.85 -4.57
CA LEU A 417 -4.01 -15.70 -3.21
C LEU A 417 -2.86 -15.54 -2.20
N PHE A 418 -3.16 -14.79 -1.14
CA PHE A 418 -2.31 -14.65 0.05
C PHE A 418 -2.91 -15.51 1.18
N TYR A 419 -2.09 -15.86 2.17
CA TYR A 419 -2.48 -16.77 3.25
C TYR A 419 -2.12 -16.21 4.62
N GLY A 420 -3.04 -16.32 5.58
CA GLY A 420 -2.84 -15.92 6.96
C GLY A 420 -3.35 -16.98 7.94
N LEU A 421 -2.60 -17.20 9.02
CA LEU A 421 -3.03 -18.09 10.10
C LEU A 421 -3.68 -17.30 11.22
N TRP A 422 -4.84 -17.76 11.66
CA TRP A 422 -5.58 -17.21 12.80
C TRP A 422 -5.36 -18.13 14.00
N ILE A 423 -4.34 -17.81 14.81
CA ILE A 423 -3.71 -18.76 15.75
C ILE A 423 -4.28 -18.58 17.17
N PRO A 424 -4.89 -19.61 17.78
CA PRO A 424 -5.24 -19.61 19.20
C PRO A 424 -3.99 -19.82 20.07
N ASP A 425 -4.01 -19.28 21.30
CA ASP A 425 -2.90 -19.39 22.26
C ASP A 425 -2.53 -20.86 22.55
N LEU A 426 -3.52 -21.76 22.55
CA LEU A 426 -3.33 -23.20 22.77
C LEU A 426 -2.42 -23.84 21.72
N PHE A 427 -2.44 -23.41 20.46
CA PHE A 427 -1.52 -23.97 19.46
C PHE A 427 -0.07 -23.60 19.82
N MET A 428 0.19 -22.35 20.18
CA MET A 428 1.52 -21.89 20.59
C MET A 428 1.99 -22.59 21.88
N GLN A 429 1.09 -22.84 22.84
CA GLN A 429 1.36 -23.64 24.04
C GLN A 429 1.76 -25.08 23.69
N ARG A 430 0.94 -25.78 22.89
CA ARG A 430 1.24 -27.15 22.43
C ARG A 430 2.54 -27.23 21.61
N VAL A 431 2.87 -26.22 20.78
CA VAL A 431 4.17 -26.16 20.06
C VAL A 431 5.34 -26.01 21.03
N LYS A 432 5.22 -25.13 22.04
CA LYS A 432 6.26 -24.91 23.07
C LYS A 432 6.53 -26.19 23.86
N GLU A 433 5.47 -26.85 24.33
CA GLU A 433 5.51 -28.03 25.20
C GLU A 433 5.82 -29.33 24.45
N ASP A 434 5.75 -29.32 23.11
CA ASP A 434 5.69 -30.52 22.26
C ASP A 434 4.51 -31.43 22.65
N GLY A 435 3.32 -30.82 22.68
CA GLY A 435 2.05 -31.51 22.81
C GLY A 435 1.58 -32.15 21.50
N MET A 436 0.54 -32.98 21.60
CA MET A 436 -0.25 -33.37 20.44
C MET A 436 -1.13 -32.20 19.99
N TRP A 437 -1.43 -32.16 18.70
CA TRP A 437 -2.36 -31.23 18.08
C TRP A 437 -3.32 -32.01 17.18
N SER A 438 -4.61 -31.94 17.50
CA SER A 438 -5.68 -32.60 16.75
C SER A 438 -6.17 -31.75 15.59
N LEU A 439 -6.19 -32.36 14.41
CA LEU A 439 -6.73 -31.77 13.20
C LEU A 439 -8.21 -32.14 13.06
N MET A 440 -9.07 -31.14 12.96
CA MET A 440 -10.53 -31.27 13.08
C MET A 440 -11.23 -30.80 11.81
N CYS A 441 -12.48 -31.24 11.61
CA CYS A 441 -13.35 -30.78 10.55
C CYS A 441 -14.52 -29.98 11.16
N PRO A 442 -14.82 -28.76 10.66
CA PRO A 442 -15.82 -27.89 11.27
C PRO A 442 -17.26 -28.45 11.24
N ASP A 443 -17.61 -29.37 10.33
CA ASP A 443 -18.91 -30.06 10.35
C ASP A 443 -19.08 -30.95 11.61
N GLN A 444 -17.99 -31.57 12.08
CA GLN A 444 -17.95 -32.42 13.27
C GLN A 444 -17.67 -31.62 14.54
N CYS A 445 -16.81 -30.60 14.44
CA CYS A 445 -16.26 -29.81 15.54
C CYS A 445 -16.77 -28.36 15.48
N ARG A 446 -18.09 -28.22 15.52
CA ARG A 446 -18.81 -26.95 15.29
C ARG A 446 -18.54 -25.94 16.40
N GLY A 447 -18.35 -24.68 16.04
CA GLY A 447 -18.25 -23.57 16.99
C GLY A 447 -16.83 -23.15 17.38
N LEU A 448 -15.78 -23.91 17.05
CA LEU A 448 -14.38 -23.54 17.32
C LEU A 448 -14.00 -22.15 16.77
N ALA A 449 -14.50 -21.78 15.58
CA ALA A 449 -14.31 -20.46 15.00
C ALA A 449 -15.13 -19.35 15.68
N LYS A 450 -16.18 -19.70 16.44
CA LYS A 450 -17.10 -18.75 17.11
C LYS A 450 -16.76 -18.52 18.59
N CYS A 451 -15.71 -19.14 19.14
CA CYS A 451 -15.15 -18.86 20.48
C CYS A 451 -13.62 -18.64 20.44
N TYR A 452 -13.05 -18.08 21.51
CA TYR A 452 -11.61 -17.78 21.65
C TYR A 452 -11.14 -17.97 23.10
N GLY A 453 -9.82 -18.01 23.32
CA GLY A 453 -9.22 -18.13 24.65
C GLY A 453 -9.68 -19.37 25.42
N LYS A 454 -10.14 -19.18 26.66
CA LYS A 454 -10.53 -20.29 27.55
C LYS A 454 -11.63 -21.16 26.94
N ASP A 455 -12.67 -20.53 26.39
CA ASP A 455 -13.85 -21.19 25.83
C ASP A 455 -13.49 -21.97 24.54
N PHE A 456 -12.47 -21.52 23.81
CA PHE A 456 -11.87 -22.29 22.72
C PHE A 456 -11.13 -23.52 23.24
N ASN A 457 -10.29 -23.36 24.27
CA ASN A 457 -9.54 -24.48 24.86
C ASN A 457 -10.48 -25.58 25.37
N GLU A 458 -11.49 -25.23 26.19
CA GLU A 458 -12.44 -26.20 26.75
C GLU A 458 -13.24 -26.92 25.66
N LEU A 459 -13.66 -26.22 24.58
CA LEU A 459 -14.37 -26.85 23.46
C LEU A 459 -13.46 -27.74 22.61
N TYR A 460 -12.23 -27.30 22.36
CA TYR A 460 -11.23 -28.05 21.58
C TYR A 460 -10.81 -29.32 22.31
N GLU A 461 -10.39 -29.23 23.57
CA GLU A 461 -9.94 -30.37 24.37
C GLU A 461 -11.08 -31.37 24.64
N LYS A 462 -12.32 -30.88 24.74
CA LYS A 462 -13.51 -31.75 24.71
C LYS A 462 -13.57 -32.56 23.40
N TYR A 463 -13.42 -31.93 22.24
CA TYR A 463 -13.43 -32.67 20.96
C TYR A 463 -12.23 -33.60 20.79
N GLU A 464 -11.05 -33.28 21.35
CA GLU A 464 -9.94 -34.24 21.46
C GLU A 464 -10.35 -35.46 22.30
N SER A 465 -10.98 -35.26 23.46
CA SER A 465 -11.43 -36.34 24.36
C SER A 465 -12.57 -37.19 23.79
N GLU A 466 -13.45 -36.59 22.97
CA GLU A 466 -14.53 -37.28 22.25
C GLU A 466 -14.04 -38.02 20.99
N GLY A 467 -12.72 -37.98 20.68
CA GLY A 467 -12.13 -38.61 19.50
C GLY A 467 -12.52 -37.96 18.17
N LYS A 468 -12.97 -36.70 18.19
CA LYS A 468 -13.48 -35.98 17.02
C LYS A 468 -12.35 -35.25 16.29
N TYR A 469 -11.50 -36.01 15.61
CA TYR A 469 -10.44 -35.49 14.76
C TYR A 469 -10.22 -36.39 13.54
N SER A 470 -9.67 -35.83 12.46
CA SER A 470 -9.26 -36.57 11.27
C SER A 470 -7.88 -37.22 11.45
N ARG A 471 -6.98 -36.52 12.16
CA ARG A 471 -5.58 -36.91 12.43
C ARG A 471 -5.09 -36.16 13.67
N GLN A 472 -4.20 -36.76 14.45
CA GLN A 472 -3.37 -36.01 15.40
C GLN A 472 -1.94 -35.94 14.88
N VAL A 473 -1.27 -34.81 15.11
CA VAL A 473 0.14 -34.56 14.76
C VAL A 473 0.89 -34.08 15.99
N ARG A 474 2.23 -34.08 15.97
CA ARG A 474 2.99 -33.29 16.95
C ARG A 474 2.76 -31.81 16.62
N ALA A 475 2.52 -30.95 17.60
CA ALA A 475 2.32 -29.53 17.32
C ALA A 475 3.54 -28.93 16.57
N ARG A 476 4.75 -29.40 16.89
CA ARG A 476 6.00 -29.02 16.20
C ARG A 476 6.13 -29.52 14.75
N GLU A 477 5.39 -30.56 14.34
CA GLU A 477 5.32 -31.02 12.94
C GLU A 477 4.63 -29.96 12.07
N LEU A 478 3.44 -29.52 12.50
CA LEU A 478 2.72 -28.43 11.84
C LEU A 478 3.49 -27.11 11.93
N TRP A 479 4.11 -26.80 13.07
CA TRP A 479 4.97 -25.62 13.20
C TRP A 479 6.11 -25.60 12.18
N SER A 480 6.77 -26.73 11.97
CA SER A 480 7.84 -26.84 10.96
C SER A 480 7.31 -26.56 9.55
N ALA A 481 6.16 -27.15 9.18
CA ALA A 481 5.52 -26.89 7.88
C ALA A 481 5.10 -25.42 7.68
N ILE A 482 4.74 -24.70 8.74
CA ILE A 482 4.46 -23.26 8.71
C ILE A 482 5.75 -22.47 8.41
N LEU A 483 6.85 -22.81 9.09
CA LEU A 483 8.14 -22.15 8.86
C LEU A 483 8.71 -22.43 7.46
N ASP A 484 8.59 -23.67 6.96
CA ASP A 484 9.02 -24.03 5.61
C ASP A 484 8.27 -23.22 4.54
N ALA A 485 6.96 -23.02 4.72
CA ALA A 485 6.16 -22.17 3.83
C ALA A 485 6.61 -20.70 3.87
N GLN A 486 6.94 -20.18 5.05
CA GLN A 486 7.43 -18.81 5.22
C GLN A 486 8.82 -18.60 4.62
N ILE A 487 9.73 -19.58 4.77
CA ILE A 487 11.07 -19.54 4.18
C ILE A 487 11.00 -19.54 2.64
N GLU A 488 10.08 -20.30 2.05
CA GLU A 488 9.92 -20.39 0.59
C GLU A 488 9.13 -19.22 -0.01
N THR A 489 8.09 -18.72 0.68
CA THR A 489 7.07 -17.82 0.06
C THR A 489 6.86 -16.48 0.78
N GLY A 490 7.55 -16.23 1.89
CA GLY A 490 7.31 -15.08 2.77
C GLY A 490 6.01 -15.16 3.60
N THR A 491 5.21 -16.22 3.43
CA THR A 491 3.85 -16.39 3.97
C THR A 491 3.65 -17.85 4.45
N PRO A 492 2.66 -18.20 5.29
CA PRO A 492 1.52 -17.39 5.71
C PRO A 492 1.89 -16.28 6.70
N TYR A 493 1.05 -15.25 6.75
CA TYR A 493 1.00 -14.26 7.82
C TYR A 493 0.67 -14.95 9.16
N LEU A 494 1.13 -14.43 10.29
CA LEU A 494 0.81 -14.96 11.63
C LEU A 494 0.05 -13.92 12.46
N LEU A 495 -1.19 -14.24 12.81
CA LEU A 495 -2.04 -13.40 13.66
C LEU A 495 -2.56 -14.24 14.83
N TYR A 496 -2.59 -13.65 16.03
CA TYR A 496 -2.96 -14.35 17.26
C TYR A 496 -4.43 -14.04 17.60
N LYS A 497 -5.31 -15.00 17.26
CA LYS A 497 -6.77 -14.96 17.44
C LYS A 497 -7.17 -14.43 18.82
N ASP A 498 -6.52 -14.94 19.85
CA ASP A 498 -6.86 -14.64 21.23
C ASP A 498 -6.42 -13.23 21.63
N ALA A 499 -5.22 -12.80 21.24
CA ALA A 499 -4.77 -11.42 21.48
C ALA A 499 -5.59 -10.38 20.71
N ALA A 500 -6.08 -10.73 19.51
CA ALA A 500 -6.99 -9.91 18.71
C ALA A 500 -8.36 -9.77 19.39
N ASN A 501 -8.98 -10.88 19.80
CA ASN A 501 -10.32 -10.89 20.40
C ASN A 501 -10.36 -10.35 21.84
N LYS A 502 -9.40 -10.73 22.69
CA LYS A 502 -9.34 -10.24 24.10
C LYS A 502 -9.25 -8.71 24.17
N LYS A 503 -8.58 -8.10 23.18
CA LYS A 503 -8.16 -6.69 23.13
C LYS A 503 -8.73 -5.93 21.93
N SER A 504 -10.00 -6.17 21.59
CA SER A 504 -10.76 -5.37 20.62
C SER A 504 -11.94 -4.70 21.31
N ASN A 505 -12.19 -3.43 20.97
CA ASN A 505 -13.38 -2.71 21.44
C ASN A 505 -14.69 -3.27 20.83
N GLN A 506 -14.59 -4.06 19.75
CA GLN A 506 -15.73 -4.76 19.12
C GLN A 506 -16.02 -6.16 19.71
N LYS A 507 -15.37 -6.55 20.82
CA LYS A 507 -15.55 -7.89 21.44
C LYS A 507 -16.98 -8.17 21.95
N ASN A 508 -17.83 -7.16 22.04
CA ASN A 508 -19.26 -7.25 22.37
C ASN A 508 -20.12 -7.75 21.21
N LEU A 509 -19.64 -7.63 19.96
CA LEU A 509 -20.34 -8.09 18.76
C LEU A 509 -20.25 -9.61 18.57
N GLY A 510 -19.11 -10.19 18.93
CA GLY A 510 -18.83 -11.62 18.84
C GLY A 510 -17.36 -11.91 18.54
N THR A 511 -17.06 -13.19 18.26
CA THR A 511 -15.69 -13.63 17.95
C THR A 511 -15.26 -13.17 16.55
N ILE A 512 -14.23 -12.33 16.49
CA ILE A 512 -13.52 -11.91 15.29
C ILE A 512 -12.72 -13.10 14.74
N GLN A 513 -12.92 -13.41 13.46
CA GLN A 513 -12.40 -14.62 12.82
C GLN A 513 -11.25 -14.38 11.82
N CYS A 514 -10.99 -13.15 11.40
CA CYS A 514 -9.91 -12.86 10.45
C CYS A 514 -9.43 -11.40 10.57
N SER A 515 -8.48 -11.05 9.71
CA SER A 515 -8.03 -9.68 9.46
C SER A 515 -8.18 -9.37 7.96
N ASN A 516 -7.82 -8.16 7.52
CA ASN A 516 -7.82 -7.78 6.10
C ASN A 516 -6.64 -8.38 5.32
N LEU A 517 -6.50 -7.97 4.06
CA LEU A 517 -5.39 -8.31 3.17
C LEU A 517 -3.98 -7.97 3.74
N CYS A 518 -3.86 -6.92 4.57
CA CYS A 518 -2.59 -6.39 5.06
C CYS A 518 -2.36 -6.52 6.57
N THR A 519 -3.20 -7.28 7.27
CA THR A 519 -3.05 -7.71 8.68
C THR A 519 -3.15 -6.62 9.76
N GLU A 520 -3.56 -5.39 9.41
CA GLU A 520 -3.74 -4.28 10.36
C GLU A 520 -5.17 -4.14 10.90
N ILE A 521 -6.18 -4.72 10.24
CA ILE A 521 -7.60 -4.52 10.57
C ILE A 521 -8.17 -5.67 11.37
N ILE A 522 -8.78 -5.39 12.52
CA ILE A 522 -9.32 -6.40 13.45
C ILE A 522 -10.78 -6.01 13.75
N GLN A 523 -11.68 -6.40 12.84
CA GLN A 523 -13.10 -6.02 12.88
C GLN A 523 -14.00 -7.25 12.85
N TYR A 524 -15.17 -7.16 13.48
CA TYR A 524 -16.21 -8.17 13.45
C TYR A 524 -16.81 -8.35 12.04
N THR A 525 -17.20 -9.59 11.72
CA THR A 525 -17.82 -9.99 10.44
C THR A 525 -18.78 -11.14 10.69
N ASP A 526 -19.85 -11.25 9.90
CA ASP A 526 -20.69 -12.44 9.90
C ASP A 526 -21.29 -12.74 8.50
N GLU A 527 -22.43 -13.43 8.50
CA GLU A 527 -23.11 -13.95 7.32
C GLU A 527 -23.86 -12.82 6.59
N GLU A 528 -24.23 -11.74 7.29
CA GLU A 528 -24.81 -10.50 6.75
C GLU A 528 -23.80 -9.36 6.64
N GLU A 529 -22.84 -9.28 7.57
CA GLU A 529 -21.95 -8.13 7.73
C GLU A 529 -20.54 -8.35 7.17
N VAL A 530 -20.15 -7.42 6.30
CA VAL A 530 -18.82 -7.33 5.69
C VAL A 530 -18.13 -6.11 6.28
N ALA A 531 -17.08 -6.30 7.07
CA ALA A 531 -16.41 -5.18 7.72
C ALA A 531 -15.66 -4.31 6.70
N VAL A 532 -15.50 -3.02 7.00
CA VAL A 532 -15.04 -2.01 6.05
C VAL A 532 -13.93 -1.15 6.64
N CYS A 533 -12.91 -0.90 5.85
CA CYS A 533 -11.70 -0.21 6.28
C CYS A 533 -11.55 1.17 5.61
N ASN A 534 -11.64 2.23 6.42
CA ASN A 534 -11.55 3.63 6.00
C ASN A 534 -10.22 4.20 6.53
N LEU A 535 -9.28 4.56 5.65
CA LEU A 535 -7.85 4.70 5.98
C LEU A 535 -7.26 6.07 5.64
N ALA A 536 -6.39 6.57 6.53
CA ALA A 536 -5.51 7.72 6.26
C ALA A 536 -4.20 7.60 7.06
N SER A 537 -3.09 8.08 6.49
CA SER A 537 -1.75 7.99 7.08
C SER A 537 -1.17 9.37 7.40
N ILE A 538 -0.77 9.56 8.64
CA ILE A 538 -0.12 10.78 9.15
C ILE A 538 1.36 10.79 8.76
N CYS A 539 1.87 11.93 8.29
CA CYS A 539 3.26 12.09 7.85
C CYS A 539 4.15 12.55 9.01
N LEU A 540 4.63 11.60 9.83
CA LEU A 540 5.42 11.88 11.04
C LEU A 540 6.60 12.86 10.83
N PRO A 541 7.31 12.87 9.68
CA PRO A 541 8.38 13.83 9.39
C PRO A 541 7.99 15.31 9.36
N LYS A 542 6.69 15.65 9.30
CA LYS A 542 6.17 17.03 9.30
C LYS A 542 6.07 17.62 10.70
N TYR A 543 5.93 16.77 11.71
CA TYR A 543 5.83 17.14 13.14
C TYR A 543 7.21 17.20 13.82
N VAL A 544 8.29 16.94 13.07
CA VAL A 544 9.65 17.25 13.51
C VAL A 544 9.98 18.68 13.11
N VAL A 545 9.77 19.61 14.05
CA VAL A 545 10.24 20.99 13.92
C VAL A 545 11.76 20.97 14.01
N SER A 546 12.46 21.52 13.02
CA SER A 546 13.92 21.59 13.01
C SER A 546 14.44 22.83 12.30
N GLU A 547 15.26 23.64 12.99
CA GLU A 547 16.00 24.78 12.46
C GLU A 547 17.27 24.32 11.68
N ARG A 548 17.21 23.13 11.08
CA ARG A 548 18.32 22.29 10.63
C ARG A 548 19.29 21.87 11.75
N GLY A 549 18.80 20.92 12.53
CA GLY A 549 19.58 19.97 13.32
C GLY A 549 18.60 19.05 14.05
N PRO A 550 18.75 17.71 14.01
CA PRO A 550 20.02 17.01 13.98
C PRO A 550 20.01 15.81 13.01
N TYR A 551 20.35 16.03 11.74
CA TYR A 551 21.09 15.01 11.01
C TYR A 551 22.53 14.95 11.55
N GLY A 552 23.16 13.77 11.53
CA GLY A 552 23.99 13.18 12.59
C GLY A 552 25.15 14.02 13.14
N SER A 553 24.82 15.10 13.83
CA SER A 553 25.72 16.21 14.12
C SER A 553 26.83 15.86 15.12
N THR A 554 27.95 16.57 14.99
CA THR A 554 29.01 16.68 16.00
C THR A 554 29.44 18.15 16.23
N ASN A 555 28.66 19.11 15.73
CA ASN A 555 28.90 20.55 15.86
C ASN A 555 28.08 21.13 17.04
N PRO A 556 28.68 21.88 17.99
CA PRO A 556 27.93 22.60 19.03
C PRO A 556 26.94 23.66 18.49
N ASP A 557 27.19 24.24 17.31
CA ASP A 557 26.32 25.26 16.71
C ASP A 557 25.14 24.66 15.91
N ALA A 558 24.81 23.38 16.13
CA ALA A 558 23.70 22.73 15.43
C ALA A 558 22.35 23.27 15.89
N GLY A 559 21.47 23.56 14.93
CA GLY A 559 20.10 24.02 15.20
C GLY A 559 19.28 23.02 16.01
N LYS A 560 18.21 23.52 16.65
CA LYS A 560 17.33 22.68 17.48
C LYS A 560 16.44 21.81 16.59
N ALA A 561 16.04 20.66 17.14
CA ALA A 561 14.77 20.03 16.79
C ALA A 561 14.06 19.49 18.02
N TYR A 562 12.76 19.26 17.83
CA TYR A 562 11.88 18.55 18.74
C TYR A 562 10.79 17.84 17.92
N PHE A 563 10.07 16.93 18.58
CA PHE A 563 8.81 16.41 18.04
C PHE A 563 7.65 17.24 18.63
N ASP A 564 6.76 17.73 17.79
CA ASP A 564 5.60 18.54 18.16
C ASP A 564 4.36 17.64 18.28
N HIS A 565 4.07 17.24 19.52
CA HIS A 565 2.94 16.38 19.87
C HIS A 565 1.61 17.15 19.88
N GLU A 566 1.63 18.47 20.10
CA GLU A 566 0.47 19.35 19.96
C GLU A 566 0.00 19.38 18.49
N ALA A 567 0.90 19.71 17.55
CA ALA A 567 0.56 19.71 16.13
C ALA A 567 0.14 18.32 15.60
N LEU A 568 0.72 17.23 16.14
CA LEU A 568 0.31 15.86 15.83
C LEU A 568 -1.11 15.56 16.33
N HIS A 569 -1.45 16.01 17.53
CA HIS A 569 -2.78 15.83 18.13
C HIS A 569 -3.84 16.59 17.33
N GLU A 570 -3.63 17.88 17.05
CA GLU A 570 -4.52 18.71 16.20
C GLU A 570 -4.78 18.06 14.84
N ALA A 571 -3.71 17.68 14.11
CA ALA A 571 -3.83 17.04 12.81
C ALA A 571 -4.58 15.70 12.90
N THR A 572 -4.37 14.91 13.97
CA THR A 572 -5.09 13.65 14.17
C THR A 572 -6.59 13.90 14.38
N LYS A 573 -6.99 14.93 15.13
CA LYS A 573 -8.42 15.29 15.31
C LYS A 573 -9.10 15.64 13.97
N ILE A 574 -8.40 16.33 13.07
CA ILE A 574 -8.87 16.63 11.71
C ILE A 574 -9.03 15.33 10.89
N VAL A 575 -8.02 14.46 10.88
CA VAL A 575 -8.08 13.19 10.12
C VAL A 575 -9.18 12.27 10.65
N THR A 576 -9.41 12.21 11.97
CA THR A 576 -10.53 11.48 12.57
C THR A 576 -11.89 11.98 12.05
N ARG A 577 -12.11 13.31 12.02
CA ARG A 577 -13.33 13.90 11.46
C ARG A 577 -13.50 13.56 9.98
N ASN A 578 -12.42 13.65 9.20
CA ASN A 578 -12.42 13.31 7.78
C ASN A 578 -12.78 11.84 7.52
N LEU A 579 -12.18 10.91 8.27
CA LEU A 579 -12.48 9.48 8.18
C LEU A 579 -13.90 9.15 8.64
N ASN A 580 -14.45 9.88 9.63
CA ASN A 580 -15.84 9.75 10.02
C ASN A 580 -16.80 10.18 8.89
N LYS A 581 -16.58 11.34 8.25
CA LYS A 581 -17.43 11.79 7.12
C LYS A 581 -17.32 10.88 5.88
N ILE A 582 -16.15 10.27 5.66
CA ILE A 582 -15.96 9.25 4.60
C ILE A 582 -16.94 8.08 4.74
N ILE A 583 -17.31 7.66 5.96
CA ILE A 583 -18.29 6.58 6.20
C ILE A 583 -19.65 6.94 5.58
N ASP A 584 -20.09 8.19 5.70
CA ASP A 584 -21.41 8.60 5.22
C ASP A 584 -21.44 8.85 3.71
N VAL A 585 -20.34 9.39 3.16
CA VAL A 585 -20.20 9.72 1.72
C VAL A 585 -19.85 8.51 0.84
N ASN A 586 -19.21 7.47 1.40
CA ASN A 586 -18.76 6.30 0.65
C ASN A 586 -19.93 5.53 -0.01
N LYS A 587 -19.75 5.19 -1.29
CA LYS A 587 -20.67 4.34 -2.06
C LYS A 587 -20.26 2.88 -1.93
N TYR A 588 -20.94 2.15 -1.04
CA TYR A 588 -20.62 0.76 -0.72
C TYR A 588 -20.88 -0.20 -1.90
N PRO A 589 -20.00 -1.19 -2.14
CA PRO A 589 -20.20 -2.19 -3.19
C PRO A 589 -21.22 -3.28 -2.80
N LEU A 590 -21.55 -3.42 -1.51
CA LEU A 590 -22.46 -4.44 -0.96
C LEU A 590 -23.31 -3.85 0.18
N PRO A 591 -24.62 -4.20 0.31
CA PRO A 591 -25.45 -3.74 1.42
C PRO A 591 -24.92 -4.15 2.80
N GLY A 592 -24.35 -5.36 2.91
CA GLY A 592 -23.71 -5.83 4.15
C GLY A 592 -22.46 -5.05 4.58
N ALA A 593 -21.84 -4.32 3.64
CA ALA A 593 -20.74 -3.41 3.92
C ALA A 593 -21.23 -2.03 4.38
N GLU A 594 -22.33 -1.51 3.82
CA GLU A 594 -22.98 -0.30 4.36
C GLU A 594 -23.54 -0.56 5.76
N LYS A 595 -24.22 -1.70 5.97
CA LYS A 595 -24.70 -2.14 7.29
C LYS A 595 -23.58 -2.07 8.32
N SER A 596 -22.49 -2.83 8.14
CA SER A 596 -21.44 -2.93 9.15
C SER A 596 -20.72 -1.59 9.41
N ASN A 597 -20.41 -0.83 8.35
CA ASN A 597 -19.72 0.45 8.50
C ASN A 597 -20.63 1.52 9.15
N MET A 598 -21.95 1.50 8.93
CA MET A 598 -22.87 2.43 9.59
C MET A 598 -23.15 2.05 11.07
N ARG A 599 -23.22 0.75 11.41
CA ARG A 599 -23.49 0.27 12.78
C ARG A 599 -22.31 0.42 13.74
N HIS A 600 -21.10 0.29 13.24
CA HIS A 600 -19.87 0.26 14.05
C HIS A 600 -18.93 1.43 13.77
N ARG A 601 -19.07 2.10 12.61
CA ARG A 601 -18.29 3.28 12.19
C ARG A 601 -16.76 3.19 12.39
N PRO A 602 -16.08 2.06 12.11
CA PRO A 602 -14.64 1.94 12.34
C PRO A 602 -13.80 2.77 11.34
N ILE A 603 -12.68 3.31 11.83
CA ILE A 603 -11.69 4.01 11.02
C ILE A 603 -10.27 3.47 11.33
N GLY A 604 -9.32 3.69 10.43
CA GLY A 604 -7.93 3.27 10.60
C GLY A 604 -6.95 4.41 10.33
N LEU A 605 -6.54 5.06 11.41
CA LEU A 605 -5.42 5.99 11.42
C LEU A 605 -4.10 5.23 11.40
N GLY A 606 -3.28 5.50 10.40
CA GLY A 606 -1.92 4.99 10.27
C GLY A 606 -0.87 6.10 10.26
N VAL A 607 0.38 5.71 10.04
CA VAL A 607 1.53 6.63 9.97
C VAL A 607 2.34 6.41 8.69
N SER A 608 3.28 7.30 8.42
CA SER A 608 4.28 7.20 7.35
C SER A 608 5.54 7.96 7.76
N GLY A 609 6.71 7.51 7.29
CA GLY A 609 7.99 8.14 7.57
C GLY A 609 8.46 8.08 9.02
N LEU A 610 8.15 7.02 9.81
CA LEU A 610 8.70 6.91 11.17
C LEU A 610 10.24 6.91 11.18
N ALA A 611 10.85 6.19 10.24
CA ALA A 611 12.31 6.20 10.07
C ALA A 611 12.82 7.61 9.76
N ASP A 612 12.21 8.32 8.81
CA ASP A 612 12.53 9.71 8.49
C ASP A 612 12.35 10.65 9.69
N ALA A 613 11.39 10.41 10.59
CA ALA A 613 11.18 11.22 11.79
C ALA A 613 12.29 10.98 12.85
N PHE A 614 12.66 9.73 13.11
CA PHE A 614 13.82 9.41 13.97
C PHE A 614 15.12 9.95 13.40
N LEU A 615 15.30 9.80 12.09
CA LEU A 615 16.45 10.32 11.35
C LEU A 615 16.51 11.86 11.43
N ARG A 616 15.38 12.57 11.25
CA ARG A 616 15.25 14.03 11.47
C ARG A 616 15.47 14.49 12.93
N LEU A 617 15.55 13.56 13.87
CA LEU A 617 15.89 13.78 15.29
C LEU A 617 17.26 13.19 15.67
N GLY A 618 18.03 12.68 14.71
CA GLY A 618 19.36 12.12 14.93
C GLY A 618 19.39 10.86 15.79
N LEU A 619 18.26 10.13 15.83
CA LEU A 619 18.05 8.94 16.65
C LEU A 619 18.27 7.66 15.81
N PRO A 620 19.22 6.78 16.18
CA PRO A 620 19.28 5.43 15.64
C PRO A 620 17.96 4.67 15.92
N PHE A 621 17.45 3.95 14.92
CA PHE A 621 16.06 3.44 14.92
C PHE A 621 15.68 2.64 16.17
N THR A 622 16.56 1.77 16.66
CA THR A 622 16.32 0.93 17.86
C THR A 622 16.98 1.46 19.14
N SER A 623 17.30 2.75 19.19
CA SER A 623 17.78 3.39 20.42
C SER A 623 16.65 3.58 21.43
N GLU A 624 16.95 3.58 22.73
CA GLU A 624 15.91 3.75 23.78
C GLU A 624 15.12 5.07 23.62
N LYS A 625 15.77 6.14 23.13
CA LYS A 625 15.11 7.40 22.76
C LYS A 625 14.09 7.22 21.63
N ALA A 626 14.40 6.43 20.61
CA ALA A 626 13.48 6.13 19.51
C ALA A 626 12.34 5.19 19.96
N LYS A 627 12.59 4.26 20.89
CA LYS A 627 11.54 3.42 21.52
C LYS A 627 10.56 4.26 22.33
N GLN A 628 11.06 5.17 23.18
CA GLN A 628 10.25 6.11 23.95
C GLN A 628 9.40 7.01 23.04
N LEU A 629 9.99 7.56 21.98
CA LEU A 629 9.27 8.41 21.02
C LEU A 629 8.25 7.62 20.19
N ASN A 630 8.54 6.36 19.80
CA ASN A 630 7.58 5.45 19.18
C ASN A 630 6.33 5.29 20.08
N GLU A 631 6.53 5.02 21.37
CA GLU A 631 5.42 4.86 22.31
C GLU A 631 4.60 6.17 22.46
N ALA A 632 5.27 7.31 22.63
CA ALA A 632 4.64 8.62 22.80
C ALA A 632 3.88 9.12 21.55
N ILE A 633 4.38 8.84 20.34
CA ILE A 633 3.68 9.19 19.09
C ILE A 633 2.32 8.46 18.99
N PHE A 634 2.28 7.17 19.33
CA PHE A 634 1.04 6.40 19.26
C PHE A 634 0.09 6.68 20.44
N GLU A 635 0.60 7.02 21.62
CA GLU A 635 -0.20 7.61 22.71
C GLU A 635 -0.93 8.89 22.23
N THR A 636 -0.20 9.84 21.63
CA THR A 636 -0.75 11.09 21.10
C THR A 636 -1.84 10.85 20.04
N ILE A 637 -1.58 9.97 19.06
CA ILE A 637 -2.55 9.65 18.00
C ILE A 637 -3.82 9.01 18.60
N TYR A 638 -3.67 8.07 19.52
CA TYR A 638 -4.82 7.39 20.12
C TYR A 638 -5.67 8.33 21.00
N HIS A 639 -5.03 9.21 21.79
CA HIS A 639 -5.73 10.23 22.58
C HIS A 639 -6.53 11.17 21.68
N ALA A 640 -5.88 11.76 20.67
CA ALA A 640 -6.51 12.71 19.75
C ALA A 640 -7.67 12.07 18.98
N ALA A 641 -7.54 10.80 18.58
CA ALA A 641 -8.58 10.07 17.89
C ALA A 641 -9.80 9.77 18.78
N LEU A 642 -9.56 9.32 20.02
CA LEU A 642 -10.63 9.12 21.01
C LEU A 642 -11.34 10.44 21.36
N GLU A 643 -10.58 11.51 21.52
CA GLU A 643 -11.08 12.84 21.85
C GLU A 643 -11.98 13.41 20.74
N ALA A 644 -11.51 13.40 19.47
CA ALA A 644 -12.34 13.81 18.34
C ALA A 644 -13.54 12.89 18.10
N SER A 645 -13.43 11.59 18.36
CA SER A 645 -14.56 10.67 18.27
C SER A 645 -15.56 10.83 19.43
N ASN A 646 -15.12 11.30 20.60
CA ASN A 646 -16.00 11.69 21.71
C ASN A 646 -16.71 13.03 21.44
N GLU A 647 -16.00 14.02 20.88
CA GLU A 647 -16.60 15.29 20.41
C GLU A 647 -17.71 15.02 19.38
N LEU A 648 -17.41 14.22 18.35
CA LEU A 648 -18.41 13.78 17.36
C LEU A 648 -19.58 12.97 17.97
N ALA A 649 -19.40 12.36 19.15
CA ALA A 649 -20.48 11.68 19.87
C ALA A 649 -21.31 12.65 20.74
N GLU A 650 -20.72 13.72 21.25
CA GLU A 650 -21.47 14.82 21.86
C GLU A 650 -22.31 15.61 20.83
N GLU A 651 -21.81 15.70 19.58
CA GLU A 651 -22.46 16.37 18.44
C GLU A 651 -23.50 15.49 17.71
N GLU A 652 -23.08 14.33 17.18
CA GLU A 652 -23.89 13.48 16.29
C GLU A 652 -24.45 12.21 16.96
N GLY A 653 -24.14 11.98 18.24
CA GLY A 653 -24.46 10.75 18.99
C GLY A 653 -23.44 9.61 18.79
N ALA A 654 -23.39 8.67 19.73
CA ALA A 654 -22.51 7.50 19.64
C ALA A 654 -22.86 6.57 18.46
N TYR A 655 -21.95 5.64 18.09
CA TYR A 655 -22.30 4.57 17.15
C TYR A 655 -23.28 3.55 17.77
N GLU A 656 -24.12 2.92 16.95
CA GLU A 656 -25.28 2.09 17.35
C GLU A 656 -24.95 1.01 18.41
N THR A 657 -23.72 0.52 18.40
CA THR A 657 -23.25 -0.64 19.18
C THR A 657 -22.19 -0.27 20.22
N PHE A 658 -22.17 1.00 20.66
CA PHE A 658 -21.29 1.47 21.72
C PHE A 658 -21.57 0.81 23.07
N ASP A 659 -22.85 0.63 23.42
CA ASP A 659 -23.23 0.05 24.71
C ASP A 659 -22.76 -1.41 24.82
N GLY A 660 -22.12 -1.73 25.95
CA GLY A 660 -21.48 -3.02 26.20
C GLY A 660 -20.10 -3.20 25.55
N SER A 661 -19.59 -2.20 24.81
CA SER A 661 -18.18 -2.18 24.40
C SER A 661 -17.26 -1.87 25.59
N PRO A 662 -16.00 -2.33 25.60
CA PRO A 662 -14.99 -1.92 26.60
C PRO A 662 -14.92 -0.41 26.83
N ALA A 663 -15.01 0.41 25.77
CA ALA A 663 -15.04 1.86 25.88
C ALA A 663 -16.25 2.37 26.68
N SER A 664 -17.43 1.74 26.57
CA SER A 664 -18.60 2.06 27.43
C SER A 664 -18.39 1.69 28.90
N GLU A 665 -17.55 0.69 29.17
CA GLU A 665 -17.10 0.34 30.53
C GLU A 665 -15.95 1.24 31.02
N GLY A 666 -15.40 2.11 30.17
CA GLY A 666 -14.22 2.96 30.45
C GLY A 666 -12.87 2.29 30.25
N GLN A 667 -12.83 1.08 29.67
CA GLN A 667 -11.62 0.37 29.29
C GLN A 667 -11.17 0.83 27.90
N LEU A 668 -10.06 1.57 27.84
CA LEU A 668 -9.40 1.94 26.59
C LEU A 668 -8.38 0.87 26.20
N GLN A 669 -7.76 1.01 25.02
CA GLN A 669 -6.89 -0.03 24.50
C GLN A 669 -5.72 -0.38 25.43
N PHE A 670 -5.09 0.59 26.10
CA PHE A 670 -3.97 0.29 27.00
C PHE A 670 -4.41 -0.46 28.28
N ASP A 671 -5.63 -0.23 28.77
CA ASP A 671 -6.23 -1.03 29.86
C ASP A 671 -6.37 -2.50 29.43
N LEU A 672 -6.76 -2.75 28.17
CA LEU A 672 -6.83 -4.10 27.59
C LEU A 672 -5.44 -4.75 27.40
N TRP A 673 -4.33 -3.99 27.50
CA TRP A 673 -2.96 -4.52 27.62
C TRP A 673 -2.47 -4.64 29.06
N GLY A 674 -3.27 -4.24 30.06
CA GLY A 674 -2.93 -4.31 31.49
C GLY A 674 -2.06 -3.15 31.99
N LEU A 675 -2.20 -1.96 31.40
CA LEU A 675 -1.57 -0.72 31.87
C LEU A 675 -2.59 0.20 32.53
N GLU A 676 -2.15 0.99 33.51
CA GLU A 676 -2.95 2.07 34.09
C GLU A 676 -2.55 3.44 33.48
N ASP A 677 -3.39 4.45 33.67
CA ASP A 677 -3.16 5.83 33.20
C ASP A 677 -1.78 6.39 33.63
N LYS A 678 -1.22 5.95 34.76
CA LYS A 678 0.10 6.38 35.27
C LYS A 678 1.29 5.81 34.47
N ASP A 679 1.08 4.72 33.73
CA ASP A 679 2.14 3.96 33.06
C ASP A 679 2.37 4.45 31.61
N THR A 680 1.48 5.31 31.10
CA THR A 680 1.55 5.84 29.73
C THR A 680 2.74 6.81 29.55
N PRO A 681 3.26 6.97 28.32
CA PRO A 681 4.48 7.74 28.09
C PRO A 681 4.46 9.18 28.61
N SER A 682 3.33 9.87 28.50
CA SER A 682 3.17 11.25 28.97
C SER A 682 3.00 11.39 30.49
N ASN A 683 2.53 10.34 31.18
CA ASN A 683 2.13 10.39 32.60
C ASN A 683 3.17 9.81 33.58
N ARG A 684 4.13 9.01 33.10
CA ARG A 684 5.06 8.27 33.97
C ARG A 684 6.18 9.14 34.58
N ASP A 685 6.25 9.18 35.91
CA ASP A 685 7.18 9.99 36.75
C ASP A 685 8.70 9.80 36.51
N ALA A 686 9.12 8.96 35.55
CA ALA A 686 10.51 8.46 35.43
C ALA A 686 11.30 8.98 34.21
N VAL A 687 10.72 9.82 33.35
CA VAL A 687 11.46 10.42 32.21
C VAL A 687 11.21 11.94 32.16
N SER A 688 12.23 12.72 32.49
CA SER A 688 12.24 14.16 32.25
C SER A 688 12.09 14.46 30.75
N LEU A 689 11.11 15.30 30.41
CA LEU A 689 10.81 15.82 29.06
C LEU A 689 11.97 16.65 28.43
N ASP A 690 13.11 16.75 29.11
CA ASP A 690 14.36 17.33 28.61
C ASP A 690 15.19 16.39 27.72
N ILE A 691 15.02 15.06 27.84
CA ILE A 691 15.90 14.08 27.16
C ILE A 691 15.68 14.06 25.63
N ILE A 692 14.45 14.31 25.21
CA ILE A 692 14.10 14.89 23.91
C ILE A 692 13.09 15.98 24.28
N LYS A 693 13.34 17.24 23.91
CA LYS A 693 12.27 18.24 24.05
C LYS A 693 11.08 17.77 23.21
N GLN A 694 9.95 17.56 23.85
CA GLN A 694 8.70 17.17 23.22
C GLN A 694 7.68 18.27 23.52
N LYS A 695 7.15 18.90 22.47
CA LYS A 695 6.15 19.95 22.63
C LYS A 695 4.77 19.30 22.67
N TYR A 696 4.34 18.94 23.88
CA TYR A 696 2.93 18.73 24.19
C TYR A 696 2.22 20.10 24.34
N SER A 697 0.88 20.10 24.32
CA SER A 697 0.09 21.33 24.42
C SER A 697 0.19 21.97 25.81
N SER A 698 -0.12 23.28 25.92
CA SER A 698 -0.12 24.01 27.20
C SER A 698 -1.02 23.38 28.28
N ASP A 699 -2.09 22.71 27.85
CA ASP A 699 -3.07 22.09 28.75
C ASP A 699 -2.54 20.76 29.34
N VAL A 700 -1.48 20.19 28.73
CA VAL A 700 -0.70 19.06 29.25
C VAL A 700 0.25 19.56 30.35
N THR A 701 -0.34 19.94 31.48
CA THR A 701 0.31 20.69 32.58
C THR A 701 1.28 19.84 33.42
N GLY A 702 2.38 19.42 32.81
CA GLY A 702 3.53 18.78 33.48
C GLY A 702 3.26 17.37 34.03
N LYS A 703 2.10 16.78 33.71
CA LYS A 703 1.66 15.45 34.17
C LYS A 703 1.13 14.53 33.06
N GLY A 704 1.21 14.96 31.81
CA GLY A 704 0.72 14.22 30.64
C GLY A 704 -0.79 14.29 30.41
N TYR A 705 -1.30 13.37 29.59
CA TYR A 705 -2.70 13.35 29.15
C TYR A 705 -3.66 12.91 30.28
N ASN A 706 -4.74 13.67 30.46
CA ASN A 706 -5.79 13.35 31.42
C ASN A 706 -6.77 12.27 30.91
N TRP A 707 -6.26 11.05 30.82
CA TRP A 707 -7.02 9.86 30.47
C TRP A 707 -8.27 9.66 31.36
N SER A 708 -8.23 10.06 32.64
CA SER A 708 -9.36 9.92 33.56
C SER A 708 -10.56 10.80 33.20
N ASP A 709 -10.34 12.03 32.73
CA ASP A 709 -11.40 12.89 32.18
C ASP A 709 -11.94 12.31 30.87
N LEU A 710 -11.05 11.95 29.94
CA LEU A 710 -11.45 11.41 28.64
C LEU A 710 -12.26 10.11 28.79
N LYS A 711 -11.87 9.20 29.69
CA LYS A 711 -12.64 7.99 30.07
C LYS A 711 -14.03 8.36 30.61
N SER A 712 -14.11 9.33 31.52
CA SER A 712 -15.40 9.78 32.08
C SER A 712 -16.30 10.43 31.02
N ARG A 713 -15.75 11.23 30.09
CA ARG A 713 -16.50 11.79 28.97
C ARG A 713 -16.96 10.72 27.99
N ILE A 714 -16.14 9.72 27.70
CA ILE A 714 -16.50 8.57 26.85
C ILE A 714 -17.64 7.75 27.48
N GLN A 715 -17.55 7.41 28.77
CA GLN A 715 -18.64 6.69 29.47
C GLN A 715 -19.96 7.49 29.48
N ARG A 716 -19.90 8.83 29.58
CA ARG A 716 -21.06 9.72 29.66
C ARG A 716 -21.74 10.02 28.31
N LYS A 717 -21.00 9.91 27.19
CA LYS A 717 -21.41 10.44 25.87
C LYS A 717 -21.14 9.53 24.68
N GLY A 718 -20.30 8.52 24.86
CA GLY A 718 -19.89 7.58 23.85
C GLY A 718 -18.72 8.03 22.99
N LEU A 719 -18.50 7.24 21.94
CA LEU A 719 -17.60 7.49 20.82
C LEU A 719 -18.42 7.41 19.53
N ARG A 720 -18.03 8.15 18.50
CA ARG A 720 -18.65 8.09 17.17
C ARG A 720 -18.14 6.91 16.35
N ASN A 721 -17.00 6.32 16.72
CA ASN A 721 -16.30 5.27 15.98
C ASN A 721 -15.88 4.15 16.95
N SER A 722 -16.12 2.88 16.59
CA SER A 722 -15.78 1.74 17.46
C SER A 722 -14.30 1.41 17.54
N LEU A 723 -13.54 1.74 16.49
CA LEU A 723 -12.11 1.48 16.33
C LEU A 723 -11.50 2.65 15.54
N LEU A 724 -10.25 3.00 15.85
CA LEU A 724 -9.64 4.28 15.48
C LEU A 724 -8.28 4.14 14.80
N VAL A 725 -7.41 3.23 15.25
CA VAL A 725 -5.97 3.24 14.90
C VAL A 725 -5.56 1.88 14.31
N ALA A 726 -5.04 1.92 13.08
CA ALA A 726 -4.62 0.75 12.30
C ALA A 726 -3.47 1.09 11.34
N PRO A 727 -2.19 0.96 11.76
CA PRO A 727 -1.05 1.28 10.89
C PRO A 727 -0.84 0.25 9.77
N MET A 728 -1.38 0.61 8.60
CA MET A 728 -1.33 -0.11 7.32
C MET A 728 0.00 0.07 6.56
N PRO A 729 0.29 -0.70 5.49
CA PRO A 729 1.42 -0.42 4.60
C PRO A 729 1.12 0.83 3.77
N THR A 730 2.10 1.73 3.59
CA THR A 730 1.89 3.02 2.91
C THR A 730 2.67 3.15 1.60
N ALA A 731 2.97 2.04 0.93
CA ALA A 731 3.79 1.96 -0.28
C ALA A 731 3.63 3.13 -1.26
N SER A 732 2.45 3.35 -1.84
CA SER A 732 2.29 4.45 -2.82
C SER A 732 2.05 5.81 -2.18
N THR A 733 1.33 5.90 -1.05
CA THR A 733 1.08 7.19 -0.37
C THR A 733 2.37 7.80 0.20
N SER A 734 3.26 6.99 0.77
CA SER A 734 4.59 7.42 1.22
C SER A 734 5.52 7.79 0.07
N GLN A 735 5.42 7.13 -1.09
CA GLN A 735 6.13 7.52 -2.32
C GLN A 735 5.66 8.90 -2.83
N VAL A 736 4.35 9.17 -2.81
CA VAL A 736 3.79 10.50 -3.14
C VAL A 736 4.31 11.56 -2.17
N LEU A 737 4.34 11.28 -0.87
CA LEU A 737 4.85 12.19 0.17
C LEU A 737 6.40 12.29 0.21
N GLY A 738 7.13 11.37 -0.43
CA GLY A 738 8.60 11.33 -0.44
C GLY A 738 9.24 10.86 0.87
N VAL A 739 8.62 9.92 1.59
CA VAL A 739 9.07 9.38 2.89
C VAL A 739 9.11 7.84 2.89
N ASN A 740 9.73 7.21 3.89
CA ASN A 740 9.77 5.75 4.04
C ASN A 740 8.41 5.16 4.46
N GLU A 741 8.22 3.87 4.22
CA GLU A 741 6.95 3.19 4.49
C GLU A 741 6.64 3.10 6.00
N CYS A 742 5.42 3.52 6.34
CA CYS A 742 4.75 3.38 7.63
C CYS A 742 5.67 3.56 8.86
N PHE A 743 5.81 2.49 9.65
CA PHE A 743 6.68 2.39 10.81
C PHE A 743 7.97 1.59 10.54
N GLU A 744 8.31 1.32 9.27
CA GLU A 744 9.46 0.48 8.93
C GLU A 744 10.79 1.25 9.00
N PRO A 745 11.91 0.58 9.35
CA PRO A 745 13.25 1.08 9.10
C PRO A 745 13.55 1.17 7.59
N PHE A 746 14.62 1.86 7.20
CA PHE A 746 15.09 1.83 5.81
C PHE A 746 15.59 0.41 5.47
N VAL A 747 14.98 -0.21 4.44
CA VAL A 747 15.38 -1.53 3.94
C VAL A 747 16.79 -1.50 3.34
N SER A 748 17.18 -0.36 2.76
CA SER A 748 18.51 -0.06 2.24
C SER A 748 18.75 1.45 2.20
N ASN A 749 20.01 1.90 2.34
CA ASN A 749 20.36 3.30 2.04
C ASN A 749 20.66 3.54 0.55
N LEU A 750 20.62 2.50 -0.28
CA LEU A 750 20.75 2.58 -1.73
C LEU A 750 19.86 1.51 -2.41
N TYR A 751 18.87 1.94 -3.16
CA TYR A 751 17.83 1.06 -3.74
C TYR A 751 17.55 1.41 -5.20
N LEU A 752 16.99 0.45 -5.93
CA LEU A 752 16.64 0.58 -7.34
C LEU A 752 15.17 1.01 -7.47
N ARG A 753 14.91 2.02 -8.31
CA ARG A 753 13.56 2.46 -8.68
C ARG A 753 13.30 2.20 -10.16
N ARG A 754 12.17 1.56 -10.48
CA ARG A 754 11.76 1.30 -11.86
C ARG A 754 10.69 2.29 -12.28
N VAL A 755 10.89 2.94 -13.42
CA VAL A 755 9.89 3.78 -14.09
C VAL A 755 9.85 3.43 -15.58
N LYS A 756 8.86 3.94 -16.33
CA LYS A 756 8.75 3.67 -17.78
C LYS A 756 10.00 4.07 -18.58
N ALA A 757 10.77 5.04 -18.09
CA ALA A 757 12.01 5.52 -18.69
C ALA A 757 13.26 4.67 -18.38
N GLY A 758 13.18 3.71 -17.45
CA GLY A 758 14.30 2.85 -17.07
C GLY A 758 14.46 2.67 -15.56
N GLU A 759 15.65 2.20 -15.16
CA GLU A 759 16.02 1.91 -13.78
C GLU A 759 16.91 3.04 -13.21
N PHE A 760 16.53 3.58 -12.06
CA PHE A 760 17.20 4.70 -11.40
C PHE A 760 17.75 4.25 -10.04
N ILE A 761 19.03 4.46 -9.81
CA ILE A 761 19.65 4.21 -8.50
C ILE A 761 19.32 5.39 -7.58
N MET A 762 18.75 5.10 -6.41
CA MET A 762 18.34 6.10 -5.43
C MET A 762 19.07 5.89 -4.10
N ALA A 763 19.72 6.95 -3.61
CA ALA A 763 20.29 6.98 -2.27
C ALA A 763 19.27 7.49 -1.25
N ASN A 764 19.39 7.05 0.00
CA ASN A 764 18.70 7.67 1.14
C ASN A 764 19.07 9.17 1.16
N PRO A 765 18.09 10.09 0.94
CA PRO A 765 18.39 11.50 0.73
C PRO A 765 19.04 12.14 1.95
N HIS A 766 18.76 11.59 3.13
CA HIS A 766 19.30 12.06 4.39
C HIS A 766 20.76 11.66 4.58
N LEU A 767 21.11 10.40 4.28
CA LEU A 767 22.51 9.95 4.29
C LEU A 767 23.33 10.73 3.25
N LEU A 768 22.78 10.93 2.06
CA LEU A 768 23.43 11.68 0.98
C LEU A 768 23.71 13.12 1.42
N GLN A 769 22.76 13.78 2.10
CA GLN A 769 22.97 15.11 2.68
C GLN A 769 24.06 15.09 3.77
N ASP A 770 23.99 14.18 4.74
CA ASP A 770 24.93 14.11 5.87
C ASP A 770 26.38 13.85 5.39
N LEU A 771 26.56 13.02 4.36
CA LEU A 771 27.87 12.78 3.75
C LEU A 771 28.34 13.96 2.88
N THR A 772 27.45 14.64 2.16
CA THR A 772 27.78 15.83 1.37
C THR A 772 28.21 16.99 2.27
N ASP A 773 27.49 17.23 3.37
CA ASP A 773 27.76 18.28 4.36
C ASP A 773 29.16 18.16 5.00
N ARG A 774 29.68 16.94 5.09
CA ARG A 774 30.98 16.61 5.68
C ARG A 774 32.10 16.43 4.65
N GLY A 775 31.81 16.65 3.35
CA GLY A 775 32.76 16.39 2.26
C GLY A 775 33.12 14.91 2.07
N LEU A 776 32.33 13.99 2.64
CA LEU A 776 32.55 12.55 2.59
C LEU A 776 31.91 11.89 1.35
N TRP A 777 30.93 12.53 0.71
CA TRP A 777 30.32 11.99 -0.50
C TRP A 777 31.26 12.11 -1.71
N ASN A 778 31.62 10.97 -2.29
CA ASN A 778 32.51 10.88 -3.45
C ASN A 778 32.26 9.53 -4.19
N PRO A 779 32.78 9.35 -5.43
CA PRO A 779 32.56 8.12 -6.20
C PRO A 779 33.04 6.83 -5.53
N ALA A 780 34.12 6.86 -4.73
CA ALA A 780 34.58 5.67 -4.02
C ALA A 780 33.60 5.24 -2.91
N VAL A 781 33.04 6.20 -2.18
CA VAL A 781 31.99 5.96 -1.16
C VAL A 781 30.69 5.48 -1.82
N ARG A 782 30.26 6.11 -2.92
CA ARG A 782 29.10 5.66 -3.73
C ARG A 782 29.29 4.21 -4.20
N ASN A 783 30.43 3.90 -4.81
CA ASN A 783 30.70 2.58 -5.39
C ASN A 783 30.92 1.52 -4.28
N GLN A 784 31.37 1.89 -3.08
CA GLN A 784 31.38 0.97 -1.92
C GLN A 784 29.98 0.72 -1.36
N LEU A 785 29.14 1.76 -1.24
CA LEU A 785 27.75 1.63 -0.81
C LEU A 785 26.93 0.74 -1.76
N MET A 786 27.25 0.73 -3.06
CA MET A 786 26.73 -0.24 -4.04
C MET A 786 27.18 -1.67 -3.73
N ARG A 787 28.49 -1.90 -3.53
CA ARG A 787 29.05 -3.24 -3.21
C ARG A 787 28.54 -3.84 -1.89
N ASP A 788 28.23 -2.99 -0.91
CA ASP A 788 27.65 -3.38 0.38
C ASP A 788 26.11 -3.34 0.40
N SER A 789 25.46 -3.26 -0.78
CA SER A 789 24.00 -3.24 -0.97
C SER A 789 23.28 -2.28 -0.01
N GLY A 790 23.83 -1.06 0.12
CA GLY A 790 23.28 0.02 0.94
C GLY A 790 23.64 0.03 2.43
N SER A 791 24.51 -0.89 2.91
CA SER A 791 25.10 -0.77 4.25
C SER A 791 26.24 0.24 4.27
N VAL A 792 26.26 1.09 5.31
CA VAL A 792 27.37 2.02 5.60
C VAL A 792 28.43 1.42 6.52
N ALA A 793 28.21 0.23 7.10
CA ALA A 793 28.99 -0.29 8.22
C ALA A 793 30.48 -0.50 7.90
N LYS A 794 30.80 -0.94 6.68
CA LYS A 794 32.18 -1.23 6.23
C LYS A 794 32.89 -0.05 5.56
N ILE A 795 32.26 1.12 5.47
CA ILE A 795 32.86 2.29 4.81
C ILE A 795 33.71 3.06 5.82
N ASP A 796 35.04 2.93 5.76
CA ASP A 796 35.94 3.38 6.83
C ASP A 796 35.90 4.89 7.11
N CYS A 797 35.69 5.72 6.08
CA CYS A 797 35.61 7.17 6.24
C CYS A 797 34.28 7.67 6.83
N ILE A 798 33.29 6.80 7.05
CA ILE A 798 32.01 7.18 7.67
C ILE A 798 32.12 7.08 9.20
N PRO A 799 31.90 8.16 9.97
CA PRO A 799 31.98 8.12 11.43
C PRO A 799 31.01 7.13 12.07
N GLN A 800 31.40 6.52 13.19
CA GLN A 800 30.60 5.50 13.89
C GLN A 800 29.17 5.97 14.22
N ARG A 801 28.97 7.24 14.58
CA ARG A 801 27.63 7.82 14.80
C ARG A 801 26.73 7.70 13.57
N LEU A 802 27.28 7.91 12.37
CA LEU A 802 26.52 7.76 11.12
C LEU A 802 26.30 6.29 10.78
N LYS A 803 27.28 5.41 11.06
CA LYS A 803 27.13 3.95 10.94
C LYS A 803 26.04 3.39 11.86
N GLU A 804 25.76 4.03 12.98
CA GLU A 804 24.66 3.67 13.89
C GLU A 804 23.32 4.29 13.48
N LEU A 805 23.33 5.55 13.03
CA LEU A 805 22.13 6.26 12.58
C LEU A 805 21.52 5.64 11.32
N TYR A 806 22.36 5.24 10.35
CA TYR A 806 21.94 4.73 9.03
C TYR A 806 22.03 3.19 8.91
N LYS A 807 21.81 2.46 10.01
CA LYS A 807 21.64 1.00 9.95
C LYS A 807 20.41 0.63 9.12
N THR A 808 20.61 -0.25 8.14
CA THR A 808 19.52 -0.87 7.39
C THR A 808 18.76 -1.87 8.26
N VAL A 809 17.52 -2.21 7.88
CA VAL A 809 16.68 -3.17 8.62
C VAL A 809 17.38 -4.53 8.87
N TRP A 810 18.27 -4.94 7.96
CA TRP A 810 19.05 -6.19 8.04
C TRP A 810 20.14 -6.19 9.12
N GLU A 811 20.51 -5.01 9.62
CA GLU A 811 21.53 -4.78 10.65
C GLU A 811 20.89 -4.51 12.03
N LEU A 812 19.56 -4.46 12.09
CA LEU A 812 18.78 -4.30 13.32
C LEU A 812 18.37 -5.66 13.89
N LYS A 813 18.18 -5.72 15.21
CA LYS A 813 17.65 -6.92 15.88
C LYS A 813 16.12 -6.91 15.75
N MET A 814 15.55 -7.92 15.10
CA MET A 814 14.07 -8.06 15.03
C MET A 814 13.40 -8.12 16.39
N LYS A 815 14.12 -8.50 17.46
CA LYS A 815 13.65 -8.38 18.85
C LYS A 815 13.25 -6.93 19.20
N ASP A 816 14.14 -5.96 18.94
CA ASP A 816 13.87 -4.55 19.24
C ASP A 816 12.72 -3.99 18.36
N ILE A 817 12.55 -4.50 17.13
CA ILE A 817 11.41 -4.16 16.25
C ILE A 817 10.09 -4.70 16.81
N ILE A 818 10.08 -5.95 17.33
CA ILE A 818 8.92 -6.55 17.99
C ILE A 818 8.61 -5.85 19.32
N ASP A 819 9.62 -5.43 20.08
CA ASP A 819 9.45 -4.62 21.28
C ASP A 819 8.76 -3.28 20.94
N MET A 820 9.26 -2.53 19.95
CA MET A 820 8.63 -1.28 19.48
C MET A 820 7.21 -1.48 18.92
N ALA A 821 6.95 -2.63 18.28
CA ALA A 821 5.61 -2.99 17.80
C ALA A 821 4.63 -3.28 18.95
N ALA A 822 5.10 -3.89 20.05
CA ALA A 822 4.31 -4.11 21.25
C ALA A 822 4.06 -2.80 22.01
N ASP A 823 5.07 -1.93 22.09
CA ASP A 823 4.97 -0.62 22.72
C ASP A 823 3.95 0.29 22.02
N ARG A 824 3.93 0.35 20.68
CA ARG A 824 2.82 1.04 19.99
C ARG A 824 1.50 0.27 20.06
N GLY A 825 1.55 -1.06 20.17
CA GLY A 825 0.37 -1.93 20.24
C GLY A 825 -0.58 -1.61 21.40
N LYS A 826 -0.03 -1.11 22.52
CA LYS A 826 -0.76 -0.55 23.68
C LYS A 826 -1.76 0.56 23.30
N PHE A 827 -1.53 1.26 22.19
CA PHE A 827 -2.33 2.39 21.71
C PHE A 827 -2.91 2.14 20.31
N ILE A 828 -3.01 0.87 19.88
CA ILE A 828 -3.57 0.45 18.58
C ILE A 828 -4.72 -0.51 18.85
N ASP A 829 -5.95 -0.02 18.72
CA ASP A 829 -7.19 -0.77 18.98
C ASP A 829 -7.50 -1.82 17.89
N GLN A 830 -7.02 -1.61 16.66
CA GLN A 830 -6.97 -2.64 15.61
C GLN A 830 -5.66 -3.43 15.68
N SER A 831 -4.84 -3.48 14.64
CA SER A 831 -3.49 -4.09 14.61
C SER A 831 -2.56 -3.28 13.70
N GLN A 832 -1.41 -3.86 13.30
CA GLN A 832 -0.37 -3.20 12.51
C GLN A 832 0.30 -4.21 11.56
N SER A 833 0.65 -3.77 10.34
CA SER A 833 1.22 -4.62 9.28
C SER A 833 2.71 -4.94 9.48
N LEU A 834 3.04 -5.70 10.53
CA LEU A 834 4.42 -5.92 10.99
C LEU A 834 5.23 -6.88 10.09
N ASN A 835 5.96 -6.35 9.12
CA ASN A 835 6.97 -7.13 8.39
C ASN A 835 8.18 -7.47 9.28
N LEU A 836 8.73 -8.67 9.10
CA LEU A 836 9.93 -9.16 9.80
C LEU A 836 11.03 -9.51 8.81
N PHE A 837 12.26 -9.10 9.10
CA PHE A 837 13.39 -9.13 8.15
C PHE A 837 14.51 -10.04 8.65
N VAL A 838 14.75 -11.14 7.94
CA VAL A 838 15.74 -12.16 8.32
C VAL A 838 16.53 -12.59 7.09
N ALA A 839 17.74 -12.02 6.92
CA ALA A 839 18.57 -12.24 5.74
C ALA A 839 18.90 -13.73 5.46
N ASP A 840 19.23 -14.47 6.52
CA ASP A 840 19.47 -15.92 6.52
C ASP A 840 18.44 -16.57 7.47
N PRO A 841 17.27 -17.02 6.95
CA PRO A 841 16.16 -17.50 7.75
C PRO A 841 16.35 -18.97 8.14
N LYS A 842 16.35 -19.25 9.45
CA LYS A 842 16.53 -20.59 10.01
C LYS A 842 15.39 -20.94 10.97
N PRO A 843 14.91 -22.20 11.01
CA PRO A 843 13.71 -22.56 11.78
C PRO A 843 13.81 -22.24 13.29
N ASP A 844 14.99 -22.37 13.89
CA ASP A 844 15.26 -21.99 15.29
C ASP A 844 15.10 -20.48 15.51
N ARG A 845 15.68 -19.67 14.62
CA ARG A 845 15.62 -18.20 14.67
C ARG A 845 14.19 -17.71 14.44
N LEU A 846 13.49 -18.23 13.43
CA LEU A 846 12.08 -17.90 13.18
C LEU A 846 11.17 -18.34 14.34
N THR A 847 11.40 -19.54 14.90
CA THR A 847 10.69 -19.99 16.11
C THR A 847 10.88 -19.00 17.25
N SER A 848 12.13 -18.63 17.58
CA SER A 848 12.40 -17.68 18.67
C SER A 848 11.73 -16.32 18.46
N MET A 849 11.67 -15.85 17.21
CA MET A 849 11.09 -14.57 16.82
C MET A 849 9.56 -14.57 16.96
N HIS A 850 8.89 -15.60 16.42
CA HIS A 850 7.43 -15.73 16.50
C HIS A 850 6.94 -16.04 17.92
N PHE A 851 7.69 -16.83 18.70
CA PHE A 851 7.38 -17.01 20.12
C PHE A 851 7.56 -15.72 20.93
N TYR A 852 8.53 -14.87 20.58
CA TYR A 852 8.69 -13.56 21.22
C TYR A 852 7.54 -12.61 20.87
N ALA A 853 7.14 -12.55 19.59
CA ALA A 853 5.97 -11.79 19.12
C ALA A 853 4.67 -12.19 19.85
N TRP A 854 4.42 -13.50 19.99
CA TRP A 854 3.30 -14.04 20.74
C TRP A 854 3.36 -13.72 22.23
N GLN A 855 4.50 -13.95 22.90
CA GLN A 855 4.69 -13.68 24.32
C GLN A 855 4.62 -12.18 24.67
N LYS A 856 4.95 -11.31 23.71
CA LYS A 856 4.72 -9.86 23.78
C LYS A 856 3.27 -9.46 23.60
N GLY A 857 2.37 -10.39 23.31
CA GLY A 857 0.93 -10.15 23.17
C GLY A 857 0.56 -9.35 21.92
N LEU A 858 1.38 -9.38 20.86
CA LEU A 858 1.00 -8.79 19.58
C LEU A 858 -0.32 -9.39 19.06
N LYS A 859 -1.05 -8.64 18.23
CA LYS A 859 -2.23 -9.13 17.51
C LYS A 859 -1.82 -9.74 16.18
N THR A 860 -1.02 -9.00 15.41
CA THR A 860 -0.28 -9.50 14.25
C THR A 860 1.16 -9.74 14.66
N GLY A 861 1.59 -11.01 14.65
CA GLY A 861 2.98 -11.39 14.91
C GLY A 861 3.89 -11.19 13.71
N MET A 862 3.36 -11.43 12.51
CA MET A 862 4.06 -11.22 11.25
C MET A 862 3.08 -10.96 10.10
N TYR A 863 3.35 -9.92 9.32
CA TYR A 863 2.82 -9.72 7.97
C TYR A 863 3.64 -10.57 6.99
N TYR A 864 4.60 -10.00 6.24
CA TYR A 864 5.57 -10.80 5.47
C TYR A 864 6.84 -11.15 6.27
N LEU A 865 7.41 -12.32 5.98
CA LEU A 865 8.83 -12.60 6.19
C LEU A 865 9.60 -12.09 4.96
N ARG A 866 10.51 -11.14 5.17
CA ARG A 866 11.45 -10.63 4.15
C ARG A 866 12.82 -11.28 4.35
N THR A 867 13.37 -11.85 3.29
CA THR A 867 14.65 -12.58 3.31
C THR A 867 15.66 -11.95 2.35
N LYS A 868 16.91 -12.43 2.33
CA LYS A 868 17.87 -12.11 1.26
C LYS A 868 18.24 -13.37 0.49
N PRO A 869 18.47 -13.31 -0.83
CA PRO A 869 19.01 -14.44 -1.58
C PRO A 869 20.35 -14.89 -0.99
N ALA A 870 20.52 -16.21 -0.82
CA ALA A 870 21.74 -16.79 -0.24
C ALA A 870 22.98 -16.62 -1.15
N VAL A 871 22.78 -16.29 -2.42
CA VAL A 871 23.83 -16.04 -3.41
C VAL A 871 23.53 -14.72 -4.13
N ASN A 872 24.34 -13.69 -3.85
CA ASN A 872 24.42 -12.54 -4.76
C ASN A 872 25.03 -13.05 -6.08
N ALA A 873 24.36 -12.79 -7.20
CA ALA A 873 24.83 -13.24 -8.52
C ALA A 873 26.23 -12.65 -8.82
N ILE A 874 27.21 -13.56 -8.95
CA ILE A 874 28.63 -13.38 -9.30
C ILE A 874 29.16 -11.94 -9.22
N GLN A 875 29.95 -11.67 -8.18
CA GLN A 875 30.70 -10.42 -8.03
C GLN A 875 31.80 -10.31 -9.10
N TYR A 876 31.45 -9.79 -10.28
CA TYR A 876 32.45 -9.36 -11.26
C TYR A 876 33.25 -8.18 -10.69
N THR A 877 34.54 -8.42 -10.48
CA THR A 877 35.49 -7.41 -10.01
C THR A 877 35.96 -6.58 -11.20
N VAL A 878 35.37 -5.39 -11.37
CA VAL A 878 35.99 -4.34 -12.20
C VAL A 878 37.31 -3.94 -11.54
N GLU A 879 38.37 -3.82 -12.34
CA GLU A 879 39.69 -3.46 -11.83
C GLU A 879 39.74 -2.06 -11.23
N LYS A 880 40.75 -1.77 -10.40
CA LYS A 880 40.97 -0.44 -9.80
C LYS A 880 41.52 0.54 -10.85
N GLY A 881 40.67 1.04 -11.74
CA GLY A 881 41.05 2.06 -12.72
C GLY A 881 39.90 2.73 -13.46
N GLU A 882 38.87 1.98 -13.85
CA GLU A 882 37.80 2.47 -14.74
C GLU A 882 36.49 2.78 -13.99
N ASP A 883 35.76 3.83 -14.42
CA ASP A 883 34.44 4.16 -13.85
C ASP A 883 33.37 3.30 -14.55
N PRO A 884 32.68 2.37 -13.85
CA PRO A 884 31.87 1.36 -14.52
C PRO A 884 30.58 1.92 -15.14
N THR A 885 30.18 1.39 -16.28
CA THR A 885 28.83 1.64 -16.82
C THR A 885 27.77 1.09 -15.86
N SER A 886 26.73 1.90 -15.61
CA SER A 886 25.73 1.69 -14.54
C SER A 886 25.02 0.33 -14.56
N GLN A 887 24.93 -0.30 -15.75
CA GLN A 887 24.29 -1.60 -15.96
C GLN A 887 24.98 -2.76 -15.23
N THR A 888 26.30 -2.71 -15.00
CA THR A 888 27.06 -3.84 -14.42
C THR A 888 26.77 -4.09 -12.94
N PHE A 889 26.27 -3.09 -12.20
CA PHE A 889 25.99 -3.19 -10.76
C PHE A 889 24.50 -3.18 -10.41
N ALA A 890 23.60 -2.96 -11.36
CA ALA A 890 22.16 -2.89 -11.12
C ALA A 890 21.59 -4.17 -10.45
N SER A 891 22.15 -5.34 -10.80
CA SER A 891 21.80 -6.65 -10.24
C SER A 891 22.18 -6.87 -8.76
N GLN A 892 22.94 -5.95 -8.15
CA GLN A 892 23.40 -6.02 -6.75
C GLN A 892 22.66 -5.06 -5.82
N ILE A 893 21.74 -4.25 -6.36
CA ILE A 893 20.96 -3.23 -5.66
C ILE A 893 19.53 -3.76 -5.44
N PRO A 894 18.97 -3.72 -4.22
CA PRO A 894 17.62 -4.20 -3.98
C PRO A 894 16.58 -3.32 -4.71
N SER A 895 15.63 -3.97 -5.38
CA SER A 895 14.39 -3.38 -5.85
C SER A 895 13.39 -3.29 -4.69
N ASN A 896 12.65 -2.17 -4.60
CA ASN A 896 11.64 -1.95 -3.55
C ASN A 896 10.20 -2.33 -4.00
N GLU A 897 10.03 -2.97 -5.17
CA GLU A 897 8.72 -3.01 -5.85
C GLU A 897 8.13 -4.42 -6.05
N ASP A 898 8.92 -5.49 -5.97
CA ASP A 898 8.53 -6.77 -6.59
C ASP A 898 7.54 -7.63 -5.76
N ASP A 899 7.43 -7.45 -4.43
CA ASP A 899 6.35 -8.08 -3.62
C ASP A 899 5.82 -7.22 -2.44
N VAL A 900 5.51 -5.95 -2.70
CA VAL A 900 4.75 -5.08 -1.77
C VAL A 900 3.26 -5.07 -2.12
N CYS A 901 2.36 -5.19 -1.13
CA CYS A 901 0.92 -5.21 -1.39
C CYS A 901 0.38 -3.81 -1.73
N LEU A 902 0.12 -3.58 -3.01
CA LEU A 902 -0.42 -2.33 -3.52
C LEU A 902 -1.90 -2.12 -3.13
N SER A 903 -2.72 -3.16 -2.98
CA SER A 903 -4.18 -2.98 -2.79
C SER A 903 -4.61 -2.34 -1.45
N CYS A 904 -3.75 -2.28 -0.44
CA CYS A 904 -4.01 -1.53 0.81
C CYS A 904 -3.38 -0.12 0.83
N SER A 905 -2.51 0.18 -0.14
CA SER A 905 -1.50 1.24 -0.05
C SER A 905 -1.42 2.14 -1.28
N ALA A 906 -2.11 1.77 -2.36
CA ALA A 906 -1.98 2.30 -3.72
C ALA A 906 -3.32 2.52 -4.42
#